data_AF-A0A9E5T0G4-F1
#
_entry.id   AF-A0A9E5T0G4-F1
#
_cell.length_a   1.000
_cell.length_b   1.000
_cell.length_c   1.000
_cell.angle_alpha   90.00
_cell.angle_beta   90.00
_cell.angle_gamma   90.00
#
_symmetry.space_group_name_H-M   'P 1'
#
loop_
_entity.id
_entity.type
_entity.pdbx_description
1 polymer ?
#
loop_
_entity_poly.entity_id
_entity_poly.type
_entity_poly.pdbx_seq_one_letter_code
_entity_poly.pdbx_strand_id
1 'polypeptide(L)'
;MKSYLKHLSRLSVTLLLIISTVLSFQSIAFAEDTYSDVRDSAARLADVIVNEYGVSGIQYALISDGETVLSGTSGIFNIDNTKSLDENSIFGIGSISKMFPSTAIMILSDQGKIDLDKPVTAYIPEFKMADPRYKEITVRMLLNHSSGLMGSNYNNSFLYDYRSAFGHDNLLRQLANEQLKAAPGEFSVYCNDGFTLAEIVVERVSGLSFSEFIRKNITEPLGMNNTYTPLDDFDRGRMARTFVNGEETPADTGSIIGAGGIYSTAEDLCRFGQAYMSSPGFLPAAGLLSPDAKAMTMQKEYKRGFGPDQMEGLFGYGLGWDSVDAFPYSQYNIQSLIKGGDTQLYHGSMIVLPEYNMVFAALMSGGSSLFGQVMGQTLLLETLLAENEIEEIIPPKQLQAPVLSALPPELTSYSGIYISSTEMLKINVGADGKTVVTSISDKSQPNEIYYYTAEGVFVNENGSKQFSFADESNGKTYINLKRIYNLPDLGQTVSTLYQYEKTEPNIIDDKVQDTWDARAGSKYYIVNEHPYSQFYHRSESTYFEIAANKELPGYTVQFKIVDDKRAVQDVQIPGLDGRDLVTIEILSESGKEYLKSDNCIYISEKDIVDIYAGNAYCTIQEDGYARWYTVNRKDAGKTMTVSLPKNGSFAVYDEKSCIYFSVVNGNRPVVLPENGKVVFIGEKPGDRFYITADFAGNRGEALYRQALSSENERELSRAAELYKSALPLLRDSGNSLAFDCSEALQRIAIIQGIYPYTKEAVKELIIQTYPQVTEAAVNSWIESKELETYYYDGEEYYFEDAAANLIYRHLDLMYADAARQEAYYNLVLEINKLAEEEPENTWQQYQKPVTYRGTHTISIPRQELPESGTYRIWIPVPIVGGPQTQVTIDYVTPLKWVKQPPSINDDIGLLYLEIPMEELSEDLFIQVKFSFAHYEQRFTVDPQNIGDYDKDSYLYKEYTKSYGNTEITPEIQSKALEIVGAETNPFFAARRIYDYIVNNIDYSFMPHMALWPRTAQAESVYVHENLRGDCGAQSMYFTALCRSVGIPARSTGGYQLISGDFGDHFWAEFYLPNYGWVPVDTSAAQTAFYSEDASSEQRQSYIDYYFGNQDSMRCVIQRDTDETLIPKANGMVLAPLAIQFPAAEYSIPTGDIEDIFVNHWTMTLEK
;
A
#
# COMPACT_ATOMS: atom_id res chain seq x y z
N MET A 1 -70.57 50.02 26.64
CA MET A 1 -70.62 48.67 27.24
C MET A 1 -70.32 47.50 26.29
N LYS A 2 -70.42 47.62 24.95
CA LYS A 2 -70.05 46.52 24.01
C LYS A 2 -68.54 46.42 23.65
N SER A 3 -67.72 47.38 24.06
CA SER A 3 -66.25 47.36 23.85
C SER A 3 -65.46 46.73 25.00
N TYR A 4 -66.05 46.58 26.19
CA TYR A 4 -65.36 46.08 27.39
C TYR A 4 -65.43 44.56 27.55
N LEU A 5 -66.38 43.89 26.90
CA LEU A 5 -66.52 42.41 26.96
C LEU A 5 -65.68 41.65 25.92
N LYS A 6 -65.16 42.33 24.88
CA LYS A 6 -64.27 41.71 23.88
C LYS A 6 -62.80 41.63 24.31
N HIS A 7 -62.39 42.39 25.32
CA HIS A 7 -61.02 42.34 25.84
C HIS A 7 -60.82 41.30 26.94
N LEU A 8 -61.86 40.93 27.69
CA LEU A 8 -61.77 39.88 28.70
C LEU A 8 -61.73 38.46 28.11
N SER A 9 -62.43 38.19 27.00
CA SER A 9 -62.39 36.85 26.38
C SER A 9 -61.09 36.55 25.63
N ARG A 10 -60.35 37.57 25.17
CA ARG A 10 -59.02 37.39 24.55
C ARG A 10 -57.93 37.21 25.61
N LEU A 11 -58.02 37.89 26.77
CA LEU A 11 -57.04 37.69 27.84
C LEU A 11 -57.14 36.29 28.46
N SER A 12 -58.35 35.73 28.63
CA SER A 12 -58.52 34.39 29.20
C SER A 12 -58.05 33.28 28.27
N VAL A 13 -58.22 33.41 26.94
CA VAL A 13 -57.75 32.41 25.96
C VAL A 13 -56.24 32.48 25.78
N THR A 14 -55.64 33.67 25.80
CA THR A 14 -54.17 33.81 25.74
C THR A 14 -53.50 33.36 27.04
N LEU A 15 -54.12 33.58 28.21
CA LEU A 15 -53.57 33.10 29.50
C LEU A 15 -53.69 31.57 29.64
N LEU A 16 -54.76 30.94 29.13
CA LEU A 16 -54.89 29.47 29.07
C LEU A 16 -53.95 28.83 28.04
N LEU A 17 -53.68 29.48 26.90
CA LEU A 17 -52.65 29.00 25.96
C LEU A 17 -51.24 29.16 26.54
N ILE A 18 -50.95 30.25 27.24
CA ILE A 18 -49.63 30.47 27.86
C ILE A 18 -49.41 29.48 29.03
N ILE A 19 -50.43 29.21 29.86
CA ILE A 19 -50.34 28.21 30.93
C ILE A 19 -50.25 26.77 30.35
N SER A 20 -50.91 26.48 29.23
CA SER A 20 -50.75 25.21 28.50
C SER A 20 -49.35 25.06 27.89
N THR A 21 -48.78 26.11 27.30
CA THR A 21 -47.39 26.05 26.79
C THR A 21 -46.37 26.02 27.91
N VAL A 22 -46.56 26.74 29.02
CA VAL A 22 -45.61 26.72 30.14
C VAL A 22 -45.67 25.41 30.92
N LEU A 23 -46.84 24.74 31.01
CA LEU A 23 -46.92 23.37 31.53
C LEU A 23 -46.35 22.33 30.55
N SER A 24 -46.42 22.56 29.24
CA SER A 24 -45.77 21.70 28.23
C SER A 24 -44.24 21.89 28.20
N PHE A 25 -43.73 23.07 28.59
CA PHE A 25 -42.30 23.37 28.68
C PHE A 25 -41.68 23.01 30.05
N GLN A 26 -42.48 22.76 31.10
CA GLN A 26 -41.97 22.25 32.37
C GLN A 26 -41.89 20.70 32.43
N SER A 27 -42.56 20.00 31.52
CA SER A 27 -42.41 18.53 31.37
C SER A 27 -41.21 18.11 30.52
N ILE A 28 -40.50 19.04 29.87
CA ILE A 28 -39.34 18.73 29.01
C ILE A 28 -38.01 18.92 29.77
N ALA A 29 -38.00 19.57 30.94
CA ALA A 29 -36.77 19.94 31.65
C ALA A 29 -36.33 18.97 32.76
N PHE A 30 -36.97 17.81 32.91
CA PHE A 30 -36.56 16.73 33.81
C PHE A 30 -36.96 15.35 33.26
N ALA A 31 -36.70 15.08 31.98
CA ALA A 31 -36.48 13.69 31.58
C ALA A 31 -35.06 13.36 32.04
N GLU A 32 -34.92 12.58 33.10
CA GLU A 32 -33.66 11.89 33.38
C GLU A 32 -33.23 11.19 32.09
N ASP A 33 -32.00 11.41 31.67
CA ASP A 33 -31.44 10.75 30.51
C ASP A 33 -31.25 9.27 30.86
N THR A 34 -32.25 8.45 30.52
CA THR A 34 -32.40 7.05 30.93
C THR A 34 -31.13 6.22 30.75
N TYR A 35 -30.29 6.57 29.76
CA TYR A 35 -29.09 5.81 29.40
C TYR A 35 -27.77 6.52 29.77
N SER A 36 -27.80 7.56 30.61
CA SER A 36 -26.58 8.29 31.01
C SER A 36 -25.56 7.36 31.68
N ASP A 37 -26.00 6.57 32.65
CA ASP A 37 -25.12 5.63 33.38
C ASP A 37 -24.58 4.54 32.45
N VAL A 38 -25.39 4.07 31.50
CA VAL A 38 -24.99 3.08 30.49
C VAL A 38 -23.89 3.65 29.58
N ARG A 39 -24.00 4.92 29.16
CA ARG A 39 -22.95 5.59 28.35
C ARG A 39 -21.65 5.78 29.12
N ASP A 40 -21.73 6.19 30.37
CA ASP A 40 -20.55 6.35 31.24
C ASP A 40 -19.86 5.01 31.48
N SER A 41 -20.64 3.94 31.72
CA SER A 41 -20.10 2.58 31.84
C SER A 41 -19.44 2.11 30.54
N ALA A 42 -20.07 2.36 29.37
CA ALA A 42 -19.53 1.98 28.08
C ALA A 42 -18.18 2.65 27.77
N ALA A 43 -18.07 3.96 28.03
CA ALA A 43 -16.81 4.69 27.87
C ALA A 43 -15.71 4.12 28.79
N ARG A 44 -16.03 3.90 30.07
CA ARG A 44 -15.10 3.33 31.05
C ARG A 44 -14.63 1.93 30.66
N LEU A 45 -15.55 1.05 30.24
CA LEU A 45 -15.23 -0.32 29.85
C LEU A 45 -14.36 -0.36 28.58
N ALA A 46 -14.65 0.50 27.59
CA ALA A 46 -13.84 0.62 26.39
C ALA A 46 -12.39 1.06 26.74
N ASP A 47 -12.23 2.01 27.65
CA ASP A 47 -10.91 2.45 28.11
C ASP A 47 -10.17 1.36 28.89
N VAL A 48 -10.85 0.57 29.73
CA VAL A 48 -10.25 -0.59 30.40
C VAL A 48 -9.76 -1.61 29.37
N ILE A 49 -10.57 -1.92 28.36
CA ILE A 49 -10.22 -2.87 27.30
C ILE A 49 -8.94 -2.42 26.55
N VAL A 50 -8.87 -1.15 26.16
CA VAL A 50 -7.71 -0.60 25.44
C VAL A 50 -6.45 -0.59 26.31
N ASN A 51 -6.56 -0.13 27.56
CA ASN A 51 -5.38 0.10 28.40
C ASN A 51 -4.85 -1.17 29.09
N GLU A 52 -5.70 -2.15 29.39
CA GLU A 52 -5.32 -3.30 30.24
C GLU A 52 -5.32 -4.65 29.48
N TYR A 53 -5.94 -4.74 28.30
CA TYR A 53 -6.20 -6.02 27.62
C TYR A 53 -5.58 -6.17 26.22
N GLY A 54 -4.60 -5.32 25.87
CA GLY A 54 -3.82 -5.48 24.62
C GLY A 54 -4.62 -5.19 23.36
N VAL A 55 -5.57 -4.26 23.45
CA VAL A 55 -6.45 -3.83 22.35
C VAL A 55 -5.98 -2.46 21.89
N SER A 56 -5.75 -2.30 20.59
CA SER A 56 -5.30 -1.03 20.04
C SER A 56 -6.44 -0.07 19.77
N GLY A 57 -7.57 -0.59 19.27
CA GLY A 57 -8.76 0.19 18.97
C GLY A 57 -10.02 -0.63 19.14
N ILE A 58 -11.09 0.01 19.65
CA ILE A 58 -12.41 -0.59 19.80
C ILE A 58 -13.49 0.36 19.26
N GLN A 59 -14.50 -0.20 18.60
CA GLN A 59 -15.77 0.44 18.26
C GLN A 59 -16.90 -0.40 18.84
N TYR A 60 -17.91 0.23 19.42
CA TYR A 60 -19.07 -0.45 20.01
C TYR A 60 -20.38 0.30 19.71
N ALA A 61 -21.48 -0.43 19.65
CA ALA A 61 -22.82 0.12 19.47
C ALA A 61 -23.88 -0.73 20.19
N LEU A 62 -24.98 -0.09 20.59
CA LEU A 62 -26.17 -0.75 21.15
C LEU A 62 -27.43 -0.10 20.56
N ILE A 63 -28.33 -0.92 20.05
CA ILE A 63 -29.68 -0.51 19.61
C ILE A 63 -30.72 -1.17 20.52
N SER A 64 -31.68 -0.38 21.01
CA SER A 64 -32.85 -0.83 21.77
C SER A 64 -34.11 -0.29 21.10
N ASP A 65 -35.10 -1.16 20.83
CA ASP A 65 -36.38 -0.81 20.18
C ASP A 65 -36.24 0.02 18.88
N GLY A 66 -35.17 -0.21 18.13
CA GLY A 66 -34.86 0.48 16.86
C GLY A 66 -34.16 1.83 17.02
N GLU A 67 -33.87 2.27 18.26
CA GLU A 67 -33.11 3.50 18.56
C GLU A 67 -31.66 3.17 18.96
N THR A 68 -30.70 3.96 18.46
CA THR A 68 -29.30 3.85 18.87
C THR A 68 -29.13 4.42 20.28
N VAL A 69 -28.86 3.56 21.25
CA VAL A 69 -28.61 3.91 22.66
C VAL A 69 -27.14 4.27 22.89
N LEU A 70 -26.24 3.51 22.28
CA LEU A 70 -24.78 3.69 22.35
C LEU A 70 -24.17 3.63 20.95
N SER A 71 -23.20 4.50 20.70
CA SER A 71 -22.24 4.40 19.59
C SER A 71 -20.97 5.12 20.01
N GLY A 72 -19.83 4.44 19.99
CA GLY A 72 -18.59 5.01 20.50
C GLY A 72 -17.35 4.22 20.12
N THR A 73 -16.20 4.85 20.37
CA THR A 73 -14.87 4.31 20.07
C THR A 73 -13.88 4.62 21.20
N SER A 74 -12.85 3.80 21.37
CA SER A 74 -11.67 4.13 22.20
C SER A 74 -10.40 3.53 21.56
N GLY A 75 -9.23 4.06 21.91
CA GLY A 75 -7.94 3.65 21.35
C GLY A 75 -7.54 4.42 20.08
N ILE A 76 -6.67 3.80 19.27
CA ILE A 76 -6.02 4.41 18.10
C ILE A 76 -6.44 3.75 16.78
N PHE A 77 -6.48 4.53 15.70
CA PHE A 77 -6.68 3.99 14.35
C PHE A 77 -5.37 3.46 13.75
N ASN A 78 -4.26 4.18 13.95
CA ASN A 78 -2.91 3.86 13.43
C ASN A 78 -1.83 4.33 14.41
N ILE A 79 -0.60 3.82 14.27
CA ILE A 79 0.48 4.06 15.26
C ILE A 79 0.84 5.54 15.44
N ASP A 80 0.82 6.31 14.36
CA ASP A 80 1.16 7.73 14.36
C ASP A 80 -0.01 8.62 14.79
N ASN A 81 -1.18 8.03 15.05
CA ASN A 81 -2.42 8.72 15.42
C ASN A 81 -2.80 9.86 14.46
N THR A 82 -2.47 9.71 13.18
CA THR A 82 -2.81 10.65 12.10
C THR A 82 -4.29 10.63 11.73
N LYS A 83 -4.97 9.54 12.09
CA LYS A 83 -6.41 9.33 11.92
C LYS A 83 -7.01 8.87 13.24
N SER A 84 -8.19 9.37 13.58
CA SER A 84 -8.93 8.92 14.76
C SER A 84 -9.89 7.80 14.38
N LEU A 85 -10.20 6.93 15.35
CA LEU A 85 -11.33 6.02 15.22
C LEU A 85 -12.64 6.82 15.23
N ASP A 86 -13.59 6.37 14.43
CA ASP A 86 -14.93 6.92 14.30
C ASP A 86 -15.94 5.80 14.01
N GLU A 87 -17.22 6.12 13.90
CA GLU A 87 -18.30 5.19 13.57
C GLU A 87 -18.19 4.57 12.16
N ASN A 88 -17.34 5.14 11.30
CA ASN A 88 -17.10 4.70 9.93
C ASN A 88 -15.83 3.85 9.79
N SER A 89 -15.10 3.65 10.88
CA SER A 89 -13.91 2.81 10.95
C SER A 89 -14.30 1.34 10.86
N ILE A 90 -13.69 0.61 9.93
CA ILE A 90 -14.05 -0.76 9.57
C ILE A 90 -13.13 -1.74 10.29
N PHE A 91 -13.67 -2.87 10.73
CA PHE A 91 -12.93 -3.95 11.37
C PHE A 91 -13.26 -5.28 10.71
N GLY A 92 -12.32 -6.24 10.74
CA GLY A 92 -12.66 -7.64 10.50
C GLY A 92 -13.58 -8.15 11.60
N ILE A 93 -14.67 -8.82 11.24
CA ILE A 93 -15.65 -9.30 12.24
C ILE A 93 -15.42 -10.77 12.63
N GLY A 94 -14.38 -11.39 12.05
CA GLY A 94 -14.05 -12.79 12.24
C GLY A 94 -15.27 -13.68 12.09
N SER A 95 -15.44 -14.61 13.02
CA SER A 95 -16.51 -15.61 12.97
C SER A 95 -17.94 -15.06 13.13
N ILE A 96 -18.16 -13.77 13.38
CA ILE A 96 -19.49 -13.15 13.21
C ILE A 96 -19.96 -13.30 11.75
N SER A 97 -19.01 -13.37 10.80
CA SER A 97 -19.25 -13.65 9.37
C SER A 97 -20.17 -14.84 9.13
N LYS A 98 -20.14 -15.86 10.00
CA LYS A 98 -20.98 -17.08 9.92
C LYS A 98 -22.47 -16.80 9.94
N MET A 99 -22.87 -15.69 10.52
CA MET A 99 -24.27 -15.29 10.53
C MET A 99 -24.77 -14.87 9.14
N PHE A 100 -23.90 -14.42 8.24
CA PHE A 100 -24.27 -14.04 6.88
C PHE A 100 -24.68 -15.22 6.00
N PRO A 101 -23.89 -16.32 5.85
CA PRO A 101 -24.37 -17.51 5.15
C PRO A 101 -25.52 -18.20 5.88
N SER A 102 -25.58 -18.12 7.22
CA SER A 102 -26.73 -18.63 7.99
C SER A 102 -28.02 -17.89 7.61
N THR A 103 -28.03 -16.56 7.68
CA THR A 103 -29.17 -15.73 7.27
C THR A 103 -29.53 -15.99 5.81
N ALA A 104 -28.55 -16.09 4.91
CA ALA A 104 -28.80 -16.38 3.50
C ALA A 104 -29.48 -17.73 3.28
N ILE A 105 -29.05 -18.79 3.97
CA ILE A 105 -29.72 -20.09 3.96
C ILE A 105 -31.15 -19.97 4.50
N MET A 106 -31.36 -19.24 5.59
CA MET A 106 -32.69 -19.06 6.17
C MET A 106 -33.63 -18.27 5.25
N ILE A 107 -33.14 -17.22 4.57
CA ILE A 107 -33.89 -16.50 3.52
C ILE A 107 -34.31 -17.46 2.40
N LEU A 108 -33.39 -18.30 1.91
CA LEU A 108 -33.69 -19.28 0.86
C LEU A 108 -34.62 -20.40 1.36
N SER A 109 -34.54 -20.76 2.64
CA SER A 109 -35.45 -21.71 3.28
C SER A 109 -36.87 -21.14 3.40
N ASP A 110 -37.02 -19.88 3.81
CA ASP A 110 -38.31 -19.18 3.84
C ASP A 110 -38.95 -19.09 2.44
N GLN A 111 -38.13 -18.94 1.41
CA GLN A 111 -38.57 -18.98 0.00
C GLN A 111 -38.90 -20.40 -0.50
N GLY A 112 -38.73 -21.43 0.33
CA GLY A 112 -38.96 -22.84 -0.03
C GLY A 112 -37.92 -23.41 -1.01
N LYS A 113 -36.78 -22.73 -1.20
CA LYS A 113 -35.71 -23.16 -2.11
C LYS A 113 -34.71 -24.09 -1.44
N ILE A 114 -34.54 -23.96 -0.12
CA ILE A 114 -33.74 -24.86 0.71
C ILE A 114 -34.65 -25.56 1.71
N ASP A 115 -34.45 -26.86 1.85
CA ASP A 115 -34.91 -27.68 2.96
C ASP A 115 -33.69 -28.01 3.82
N LEU A 116 -33.70 -27.54 5.07
CA LEU A 116 -32.58 -27.63 6.01
C LEU A 116 -32.21 -29.09 6.31
N ASP A 117 -33.17 -30.01 6.26
CA ASP A 117 -32.96 -31.41 6.63
C ASP A 117 -32.64 -32.30 5.41
N LYS A 118 -32.49 -31.70 4.21
CA LYS A 118 -31.95 -32.41 3.04
C LYS A 118 -30.42 -32.46 3.04
N PRO A 119 -29.84 -33.52 2.47
CA PRO A 119 -28.40 -33.60 2.26
C PRO A 119 -27.85 -32.45 1.42
N VAL A 120 -26.64 -31.98 1.75
CA VAL A 120 -25.92 -30.96 0.98
C VAL A 120 -25.71 -31.38 -0.48
N THR A 121 -25.53 -32.68 -0.72
CA THR A 121 -25.39 -33.27 -2.06
C THR A 121 -26.61 -33.06 -2.97
N ALA A 122 -27.77 -32.71 -2.42
CA ALA A 122 -28.95 -32.33 -3.20
C ALA A 122 -28.79 -30.95 -3.88
N TYR A 123 -27.96 -30.07 -3.31
CA TYR A 123 -27.71 -28.71 -3.80
C TYR A 123 -26.34 -28.55 -4.45
N ILE A 124 -25.36 -29.38 -4.05
CA ILE A 124 -24.00 -29.42 -4.59
C ILE A 124 -23.69 -30.86 -5.06
N PRO A 125 -24.15 -31.29 -6.25
CA PRO A 125 -23.97 -32.67 -6.72
C PRO A 125 -22.51 -33.11 -6.88
N GLU A 126 -21.59 -32.17 -7.05
CA GLU A 126 -20.15 -32.43 -7.14
C GLU A 126 -19.44 -32.54 -5.78
N PHE A 127 -20.10 -32.20 -4.65
CA PHE A 127 -19.53 -32.37 -3.32
C PHE A 127 -19.27 -33.87 -3.07
N LYS A 128 -18.04 -34.21 -2.70
CA LYS A 128 -17.56 -35.56 -2.45
C LYS A 128 -16.52 -35.53 -1.34
N MET A 129 -16.40 -36.64 -0.62
CA MET A 129 -15.33 -36.90 0.35
C MET A 129 -14.84 -38.34 0.22
N ALA A 130 -13.69 -38.65 0.82
CA ALA A 130 -13.17 -40.01 0.89
C ALA A 130 -14.02 -40.90 1.82
N ASP A 131 -14.64 -40.30 2.84
CA ASP A 131 -15.60 -40.97 3.73
C ASP A 131 -17.01 -40.99 3.12
N PRO A 132 -17.64 -42.15 2.86
CA PRO A 132 -18.96 -42.24 2.23
C PRO A 132 -20.11 -41.60 3.02
N ARG A 133 -19.95 -41.36 4.33
CA ARG A 133 -20.96 -40.75 5.21
C ARG A 133 -21.26 -39.29 4.86
N TYR A 134 -20.41 -38.62 4.06
CA TYR A 134 -20.64 -37.23 3.62
C TYR A 134 -22.02 -36.99 2.98
N LYS A 135 -22.64 -38.05 2.42
CA LYS A 135 -23.98 -38.01 1.81
C LYS A 135 -25.11 -37.81 2.82
N GLU A 136 -24.82 -37.97 4.11
CA GLU A 136 -25.78 -37.81 5.21
C GLU A 136 -25.72 -36.39 5.80
N ILE A 137 -24.69 -35.59 5.48
CA ILE A 137 -24.55 -34.21 5.94
C ILE A 137 -25.69 -33.37 5.37
N THR A 138 -26.55 -32.83 6.24
CA THR A 138 -27.65 -31.94 5.86
C THR A 138 -27.23 -30.47 5.93
N VAL A 139 -28.01 -29.58 5.32
CA VAL A 139 -27.76 -28.13 5.40
C VAL A 139 -27.83 -27.63 6.85
N ARG A 140 -28.75 -28.16 7.66
CA ARG A 140 -28.85 -27.86 9.11
C ARG A 140 -27.56 -28.18 9.85
N MET A 141 -26.95 -29.32 9.53
CA MET A 141 -25.72 -29.79 10.18
C MET A 141 -24.52 -28.87 9.93
N LEU A 142 -24.53 -28.13 8.83
CA LEU A 142 -23.53 -27.10 8.57
C LEU A 142 -23.66 -25.94 9.57
N LEU A 143 -24.89 -25.47 9.80
CA LEU A 143 -25.16 -24.28 10.61
C LEU A 143 -25.11 -24.53 12.11
N ASN A 144 -25.39 -25.75 12.58
CA ASN A 144 -25.31 -26.11 14.00
C ASN A 144 -24.02 -26.86 14.37
N HIS A 145 -23.02 -26.85 13.49
CA HIS A 145 -21.72 -27.47 13.71
C HIS A 145 -21.73 -29.00 13.91
N SER A 146 -22.76 -29.73 13.43
CA SER A 146 -22.86 -31.20 13.61
C SER A 146 -22.56 -32.01 12.35
N SER A 147 -21.86 -31.44 11.36
CA SER A 147 -21.54 -32.12 10.09
C SER A 147 -20.55 -33.29 10.23
N GLY A 148 -19.73 -33.30 11.29
CA GLY A 148 -18.65 -34.27 11.47
C GLY A 148 -17.38 -33.99 10.65
N LEU A 149 -17.30 -32.85 9.95
CA LEU A 149 -16.10 -32.41 9.22
C LEU A 149 -14.92 -32.19 10.18
N MET A 150 -13.69 -32.31 9.68
CA MET A 150 -12.47 -32.20 10.50
C MET A 150 -12.34 -30.84 11.18
N GLY A 151 -12.64 -29.75 10.46
CA GLY A 151 -12.81 -28.43 11.07
C GLY A 151 -12.57 -27.28 10.11
N SER A 152 -11.30 -26.96 9.86
CA SER A 152 -10.89 -25.76 9.14
C SER A 152 -9.65 -26.00 8.29
N ASN A 153 -9.73 -25.59 7.03
CA ASN A 153 -8.58 -25.55 6.13
C ASN A 153 -7.99 -24.14 6.05
N TYR A 154 -6.90 -23.89 6.80
CA TYR A 154 -6.33 -22.53 6.92
C TYR A 154 -5.26 -22.17 5.88
N ASN A 155 -4.89 -23.08 4.97
CA ASN A 155 -3.89 -22.76 3.95
C ASN A 155 -4.32 -21.54 3.12
N ASN A 156 -3.47 -20.51 3.03
CA ASN A 156 -3.75 -19.23 2.36
C ASN A 156 -5.04 -18.53 2.82
N SER A 157 -5.45 -18.73 4.08
CA SER A 157 -6.69 -18.17 4.62
C SER A 157 -6.54 -16.76 5.17
N PHE A 158 -5.33 -16.36 5.60
CA PHE A 158 -5.08 -15.05 6.20
C PHE A 158 -3.89 -14.38 5.53
N LEU A 159 -4.17 -13.32 4.78
CA LEU A 159 -3.20 -12.58 3.98
C LEU A 159 -3.15 -11.11 4.39
N TYR A 160 -2.07 -10.43 4.04
CA TYR A 160 -1.97 -8.97 4.09
C TYR A 160 -2.27 -8.36 2.73
N ASP A 161 -3.20 -7.41 2.70
CA ASP A 161 -3.61 -6.58 1.57
C ASP A 161 -3.71 -7.28 0.19
N TYR A 162 -4.13 -8.55 0.19
CA TYR A 162 -4.22 -9.37 -1.02
C TYR A 162 -5.57 -10.04 -1.09
N ARG A 163 -6.45 -9.54 -1.99
CA ARG A 163 -7.81 -10.07 -2.18
C ARG A 163 -7.74 -11.51 -2.70
N SER A 164 -8.43 -12.42 -2.03
CA SER A 164 -8.39 -13.85 -2.35
C SER A 164 -9.69 -14.55 -1.98
N ALA A 165 -10.11 -15.49 -2.83
CA ALA A 165 -11.18 -16.45 -2.58
C ALA A 165 -10.63 -17.87 -2.37
N PHE A 166 -9.34 -18.02 -2.05
CA PHE A 166 -8.66 -19.32 -2.07
C PHE A 166 -9.34 -20.38 -1.20
N GLY A 167 -9.73 -20.03 0.03
CA GLY A 167 -10.42 -20.94 0.95
C GLY A 167 -11.75 -21.44 0.38
N HIS A 168 -12.52 -20.55 -0.24
CA HIS A 168 -13.76 -20.91 -0.94
C HIS A 168 -13.50 -21.82 -2.16
N ASP A 169 -12.66 -21.36 -3.09
CA ASP A 169 -12.48 -21.99 -4.41
C ASP A 169 -11.85 -23.39 -4.34
N ASN A 170 -11.13 -23.70 -3.27
CA ASN A 170 -10.45 -24.98 -3.10
C ASN A 170 -11.16 -25.93 -2.13
N LEU A 171 -12.18 -25.48 -1.38
CA LEU A 171 -12.79 -26.28 -0.31
C LEU A 171 -13.27 -27.66 -0.80
N LEU A 172 -14.06 -27.72 -1.89
CA LEU A 172 -14.61 -28.99 -2.38
C LEU A 172 -13.50 -29.98 -2.79
N ARG A 173 -12.36 -29.47 -3.27
CA ARG A 173 -11.19 -30.29 -3.62
C ARG A 173 -10.45 -30.78 -2.38
N GLN A 174 -10.35 -29.95 -1.35
CA GLN A 174 -9.72 -30.28 -0.07
C GLN A 174 -10.54 -31.38 0.64
N LEU A 175 -11.85 -31.15 0.82
CA LEU A 175 -12.78 -32.10 1.44
C LEU A 175 -12.84 -33.45 0.70
N ALA A 176 -12.60 -33.48 -0.62
CA ALA A 176 -12.62 -34.71 -1.41
C ALA A 176 -11.66 -35.81 -0.91
N ASN A 177 -10.59 -35.42 -0.20
CA ASN A 177 -9.58 -36.35 0.32
C ASN A 177 -9.69 -36.58 1.84
N GLU A 178 -10.61 -35.90 2.51
CA GLU A 178 -10.76 -35.94 3.97
C GLU A 178 -11.74 -37.02 4.44
N GLN A 179 -11.61 -37.36 5.71
CA GLN A 179 -12.51 -38.25 6.45
C GLN A 179 -13.36 -37.44 7.44
N LEU A 180 -14.45 -38.00 7.95
CA LEU A 180 -15.22 -37.37 9.03
C LEU A 180 -14.71 -37.81 10.40
N LYS A 181 -14.59 -36.88 11.35
CA LYS A 181 -14.20 -37.18 12.75
C LYS A 181 -15.32 -37.79 13.58
N ALA A 182 -16.57 -37.56 13.17
CA ALA A 182 -17.77 -38.07 13.84
C ALA A 182 -18.85 -38.42 12.81
N ALA A 183 -19.87 -39.18 13.21
CA ALA A 183 -21.03 -39.37 12.34
C ALA A 183 -21.81 -38.04 12.19
N PRO A 184 -22.35 -37.72 10.99
CA PRO A 184 -23.18 -36.54 10.81
C PRO A 184 -24.37 -36.52 11.79
N GLY A 185 -24.51 -35.44 12.55
CA GLY A 185 -25.54 -35.24 13.57
C GLY A 185 -25.24 -35.80 14.96
N GLU A 186 -24.09 -36.46 15.17
CA GLU A 186 -23.77 -37.13 16.44
C GLU A 186 -23.57 -36.14 17.61
N PHE A 187 -22.86 -35.05 17.37
CA PHE A 187 -22.66 -33.93 18.29
C PHE A 187 -22.21 -32.67 17.55
N SER A 188 -22.38 -31.51 18.18
CA SER A 188 -21.92 -30.23 17.64
C SER A 188 -20.47 -29.94 18.01
N VAL A 189 -19.64 -29.68 17.02
CA VAL A 189 -18.21 -29.37 17.16
C VAL A 189 -17.83 -28.31 16.14
N TYR A 190 -17.28 -27.21 16.62
CA TYR A 190 -17.03 -26.03 15.80
C TYR A 190 -16.29 -26.37 14.50
N CYS A 191 -16.75 -25.80 13.39
CA CYS A 191 -16.25 -26.09 12.05
C CYS A 191 -16.40 -24.87 11.14
N ASN A 192 -15.29 -24.38 10.59
CA ASN A 192 -15.30 -23.30 9.60
C ASN A 192 -15.69 -23.81 8.22
N ASP A 193 -15.18 -24.98 7.81
CA ASP A 193 -15.42 -25.57 6.50
C ASP A 193 -16.92 -25.85 6.26
N GLY A 194 -17.68 -26.12 7.31
CA GLY A 194 -19.14 -26.24 7.23
C GLY A 194 -19.81 -24.94 6.78
N PHE A 195 -19.30 -23.78 7.21
CA PHE A 195 -19.83 -22.47 6.84
C PHE A 195 -19.36 -22.01 5.47
N THR A 196 -18.15 -22.36 5.06
CA THR A 196 -17.71 -22.16 3.67
C THR A 196 -18.51 -23.07 2.71
N LEU A 197 -18.88 -24.28 3.14
CA LEU A 197 -19.78 -25.15 2.37
C LEU A 197 -21.21 -24.59 2.31
N ALA A 198 -21.69 -23.97 3.39
CA ALA A 198 -22.97 -23.25 3.43
C ALA A 198 -22.99 -22.05 2.47
N GLU A 199 -21.90 -21.30 2.39
CA GLU A 199 -21.67 -20.26 1.38
C GLU A 199 -21.84 -20.83 -0.05
N ILE A 200 -21.20 -21.96 -0.37
CA ILE A 200 -21.36 -22.62 -1.69
C ILE A 200 -22.81 -23.06 -1.93
N VAL A 201 -23.53 -23.54 -0.92
CA VAL A 201 -24.96 -23.88 -1.04
C VAL A 201 -25.77 -22.65 -1.45
N VAL A 202 -25.52 -21.49 -0.84
CA VAL A 202 -26.20 -20.22 -1.21
C VAL A 202 -25.95 -19.88 -2.67
N GLU A 203 -24.71 -20.00 -3.15
CA GLU A 203 -24.37 -19.71 -4.55
C GLU A 203 -25.09 -20.64 -5.52
N ARG A 204 -25.08 -21.95 -5.25
CA ARG A 204 -25.72 -22.94 -6.14
C ARG A 204 -27.22 -22.80 -6.21
N VAL A 205 -27.86 -22.45 -5.10
CA VAL A 205 -29.32 -22.32 -5.04
C VAL A 205 -29.79 -20.97 -5.57
N SER A 206 -29.04 -19.90 -5.34
CA SER A 206 -29.41 -18.54 -5.76
C SER A 206 -28.98 -18.19 -7.18
N GLY A 207 -27.88 -18.77 -7.68
CA GLY A 207 -27.23 -18.40 -8.93
C GLY A 207 -26.43 -17.08 -8.87
N LEU A 208 -26.24 -16.52 -7.68
CA LEU A 208 -25.43 -15.33 -7.42
C LEU A 208 -24.12 -15.75 -6.73
N SER A 209 -23.06 -14.94 -6.89
CA SER A 209 -21.91 -15.11 -5.99
C SER A 209 -22.31 -14.78 -4.56
N PHE A 210 -21.57 -15.31 -3.59
CA PHE A 210 -21.88 -15.08 -2.18
C PHE A 210 -21.87 -13.59 -1.82
N SER A 211 -20.84 -12.84 -2.21
CA SER A 211 -20.76 -11.39 -1.99
C SER A 211 -21.95 -10.63 -2.61
N GLU A 212 -22.36 -11.01 -3.83
CA GLU A 212 -23.54 -10.39 -4.47
C GLU A 212 -24.85 -10.74 -3.75
N PHE A 213 -24.99 -11.97 -3.27
CA PHE A 213 -26.17 -12.39 -2.52
C PHE A 213 -26.29 -11.61 -1.22
N ILE A 214 -25.21 -11.53 -0.43
CA ILE A 214 -25.15 -10.77 0.82
C ILE A 214 -25.48 -9.31 0.56
N ARG A 215 -24.88 -8.70 -0.47
CA ARG A 215 -25.17 -7.31 -0.81
C ARG A 215 -26.65 -7.07 -1.09
N LYS A 216 -27.22 -7.80 -2.05
CA LYS A 216 -28.59 -7.56 -2.55
C LYS A 216 -29.69 -7.96 -1.57
N ASN A 217 -29.45 -8.99 -0.76
CA ASN A 217 -30.52 -9.59 0.06
C ASN A 217 -30.37 -9.31 1.55
N ILE A 218 -29.22 -8.80 2.00
CA ILE A 218 -28.97 -8.53 3.42
C ILE A 218 -28.49 -7.09 3.63
N THR A 219 -27.32 -6.70 3.11
CA THR A 219 -26.74 -5.40 3.49
C THR A 219 -27.46 -4.21 2.88
N GLU A 220 -27.86 -4.25 1.61
CA GLU A 220 -28.64 -3.17 0.98
C GLU A 220 -30.03 -2.97 1.63
N PRO A 221 -30.85 -4.02 1.85
CA PRO A 221 -32.13 -3.87 2.54
C PRO A 221 -31.99 -3.30 3.96
N LEU A 222 -30.93 -3.67 4.68
CA LEU A 222 -30.71 -3.23 6.06
C LEU A 222 -29.96 -1.89 6.16
N GLY A 223 -29.49 -1.31 5.05
CA GLY A 223 -28.71 -0.08 5.06
C GLY A 223 -27.33 -0.23 5.73
N MET A 224 -26.70 -1.39 5.57
CA MET A 224 -25.36 -1.69 6.09
C MET A 224 -24.28 -1.24 5.11
N ASN A 225 -24.06 0.07 5.02
CA ASN A 225 -23.20 0.71 4.01
C ASN A 225 -21.69 0.53 4.27
N ASN A 226 -21.32 -0.01 5.43
CA ASN A 226 -19.95 -0.21 5.87
C ASN A 226 -19.61 -1.69 6.04
N THR A 227 -20.39 -2.58 5.44
CA THR A 227 -20.19 -4.03 5.49
C THR A 227 -19.72 -4.58 4.14
N TYR A 228 -18.59 -5.27 4.13
CA TYR A 228 -17.90 -5.71 2.92
C TYR A 228 -17.34 -7.12 3.07
N THR A 229 -17.20 -7.82 1.95
CA THR A 229 -16.41 -9.06 1.82
C THR A 229 -14.98 -8.74 1.32
N PRO A 230 -14.03 -9.68 1.42
CA PRO A 230 -12.66 -9.51 0.91
C PRO A 230 -12.57 -9.30 -0.61
N LEU A 231 -13.63 -9.63 -1.35
CA LEU A 231 -13.70 -9.49 -2.80
C LEU A 231 -14.31 -8.16 -3.23
N ASP A 232 -15.01 -7.46 -2.34
CA ASP A 232 -15.64 -6.18 -2.66
C ASP A 232 -14.60 -5.09 -2.86
N ASP A 233 -14.97 -4.10 -3.67
CA ASP A 233 -14.15 -2.91 -3.90
C ASP A 233 -14.57 -1.77 -2.97
N PHE A 234 -13.76 -1.54 -1.93
CA PHE A 234 -13.97 -0.48 -0.96
C PHE A 234 -12.62 0.11 -0.50
N ASP A 235 -12.67 1.30 0.10
CA ASP A 235 -11.48 1.95 0.66
C ASP A 235 -10.99 1.20 1.92
N ARG A 236 -9.98 0.33 1.72
CA ARG A 236 -9.33 -0.42 2.81
C ARG A 236 -8.52 0.48 3.76
N GLY A 237 -8.27 1.75 3.41
CA GLY A 237 -7.74 2.78 4.31
C GLY A 237 -8.71 3.17 5.42
N ARG A 238 -9.96 2.69 5.38
CA ARG A 238 -10.94 2.77 6.48
C ARG A 238 -10.82 1.63 7.48
N MET A 239 -10.05 0.58 7.19
CA MET A 239 -9.84 -0.51 8.14
C MET A 239 -8.91 -0.07 9.27
N ALA A 240 -9.36 -0.18 10.52
CA ALA A 240 -8.57 0.19 11.70
C ALA A 240 -7.28 -0.64 11.75
N ARG A 241 -6.10 -0.03 11.89
CA ARG A 241 -4.84 -0.76 11.77
C ARG A 241 -4.65 -1.78 12.90
N THR A 242 -3.91 -2.83 12.56
CA THR A 242 -3.54 -3.92 13.46
C THR A 242 -2.03 -3.96 13.64
N PHE A 243 -1.58 -4.61 14.71
CA PHE A 243 -0.18 -4.56 15.12
C PHE A 243 0.35 -5.95 15.45
N VAL A 244 1.57 -6.24 15.01
CA VAL A 244 2.31 -7.46 15.35
C VAL A 244 3.70 -7.05 15.77
N ASN A 245 4.17 -7.55 16.93
CA ASN A 245 5.47 -7.18 17.52
C ASN A 245 5.69 -5.66 17.67
N GLY A 246 4.61 -4.89 17.85
CA GLY A 246 4.64 -3.43 17.95
C GLY A 246 4.75 -2.69 16.60
N GLU A 247 4.77 -3.41 15.48
CA GLU A 247 4.76 -2.83 14.14
C GLU A 247 3.35 -2.81 13.56
N GLU A 248 3.00 -1.70 12.91
CA GLU A 248 1.74 -1.58 12.16
C GLU A 248 1.74 -2.51 10.94
N THR A 249 0.67 -3.28 10.75
CA THR A 249 0.56 -4.20 9.61
C THR A 249 -0.26 -3.61 8.47
N PRO A 250 -0.08 -4.08 7.22
CA PRO A 250 -1.01 -3.80 6.15
C PRO A 250 -2.44 -4.30 6.46
N ALA A 251 -3.41 -3.92 5.63
CA ALA A 251 -4.81 -4.29 5.83
C ALA A 251 -5.00 -5.82 5.86
N ASP A 252 -5.75 -6.32 6.85
CA ASP A 252 -6.07 -7.74 6.99
C ASP A 252 -6.92 -8.25 5.81
N THR A 253 -6.65 -9.47 5.34
CA THR A 253 -7.45 -10.15 4.32
C THR A 253 -7.76 -11.60 4.68
N GLY A 254 -9.03 -11.94 4.94
CA GLY A 254 -9.46 -13.29 5.28
C GLY A 254 -10.16 -14.00 4.11
N SER A 255 -9.53 -15.00 3.46
CA SER A 255 -10.08 -15.64 2.25
C SER A 255 -11.19 -16.68 2.51
N ILE A 256 -11.43 -17.03 3.77
CA ILE A 256 -12.56 -17.87 4.22
C ILE A 256 -13.80 -17.00 4.44
N ILE A 257 -14.35 -16.45 3.35
CA ILE A 257 -15.32 -15.34 3.33
C ILE A 257 -16.49 -15.55 4.31
N GLY A 258 -17.36 -16.53 4.07
CA GLY A 258 -18.54 -16.77 4.90
C GLY A 258 -18.21 -17.28 6.31
N ALA A 259 -17.04 -17.87 6.52
CA ALA A 259 -16.64 -18.38 7.82
C ALA A 259 -15.95 -17.33 8.71
N GLY A 260 -15.28 -16.32 8.13
CA GLY A 260 -14.47 -15.39 8.92
C GLY A 260 -13.97 -14.12 8.21
N GLY A 261 -14.27 -13.90 6.92
CA GLY A 261 -13.63 -12.87 6.10
C GLY A 261 -14.38 -11.55 5.97
N ILE A 262 -15.57 -11.39 6.57
CA ILE A 262 -16.38 -10.17 6.40
C ILE A 262 -15.82 -9.02 7.26
N TYR A 263 -15.99 -7.80 6.78
CA TYR A 263 -15.66 -6.54 7.45
C TYR A 263 -16.92 -5.74 7.72
N SER A 264 -16.99 -5.02 8.84
CA SER A 264 -18.17 -4.22 9.21
C SER A 264 -17.81 -3.09 10.19
N THR A 265 -18.80 -2.26 10.53
CA THR A 265 -18.87 -1.44 11.74
C THR A 265 -19.79 -2.10 12.77
N ALA A 266 -19.66 -1.72 14.05
CA ALA A 266 -20.52 -2.15 15.14
C ALA A 266 -21.98 -1.71 14.91
N GLU A 267 -22.21 -0.49 14.40
CA GLU A 267 -23.56 -0.02 14.05
C GLU A 267 -24.22 -0.88 12.98
N ASP A 268 -23.48 -1.25 11.92
CA ASP A 268 -24.00 -2.11 10.87
C ASP A 268 -24.30 -3.52 11.40
N LEU A 269 -23.47 -4.05 12.30
CA LEU A 269 -23.77 -5.32 12.98
C LEU A 269 -25.02 -5.22 13.87
N CYS A 270 -25.26 -4.08 14.53
CA CYS A 270 -26.52 -3.85 15.23
C CYS A 270 -27.71 -3.80 14.25
N ARG A 271 -27.59 -3.17 13.08
CA ARG A 271 -28.62 -3.22 12.03
C ARG A 271 -28.89 -4.65 11.55
N PHE A 272 -27.85 -5.46 11.42
CA PHE A 272 -27.97 -6.89 11.11
C PHE A 272 -28.67 -7.67 12.21
N GLY A 273 -28.25 -7.51 13.47
CA GLY A 273 -28.82 -8.23 14.61
C GLY A 273 -30.30 -7.92 14.86
N GLN A 274 -30.78 -6.74 14.47
CA GLN A 274 -32.22 -6.41 14.49
C GLN A 274 -33.08 -7.41 13.70
N ALA A 275 -32.54 -8.07 12.67
CA ALA A 275 -33.28 -9.10 11.93
C ALA A 275 -33.72 -10.28 12.81
N TYR A 276 -33.07 -10.48 13.96
CA TYR A 276 -33.35 -11.56 14.90
C TYR A 276 -34.22 -11.13 16.09
N MET A 277 -34.61 -9.86 16.17
CA MET A 277 -35.52 -9.37 17.19
C MET A 277 -36.98 -9.74 16.90
N SER A 278 -37.77 -9.82 17.97
CA SER A 278 -39.20 -10.09 17.89
C SER A 278 -39.95 -8.95 17.21
N SER A 279 -39.63 -7.70 17.57
CA SER A 279 -40.23 -6.47 17.05
C SER A 279 -39.18 -5.35 16.91
N PRO A 280 -38.24 -5.42 15.94
CA PRO A 280 -37.05 -4.55 15.89
C PRO A 280 -37.29 -3.03 15.74
N GLY A 281 -38.53 -2.54 15.65
CA GLY A 281 -38.85 -1.14 15.35
C GLY A 281 -38.46 -0.68 13.92
N PHE A 282 -37.55 -1.38 13.25
CA PHE A 282 -37.01 -1.10 11.93
C PHE A 282 -37.62 -2.04 10.87
N LEU A 283 -38.44 -1.49 9.97
CA LEU A 283 -39.22 -2.25 8.99
C LEU A 283 -38.39 -3.19 8.10
N PRO A 284 -37.22 -2.79 7.54
CA PRO A 284 -36.42 -3.70 6.73
C PRO A 284 -35.90 -4.91 7.50
N ALA A 285 -35.48 -4.74 8.76
CA ALA A 285 -35.09 -5.86 9.62
C ALA A 285 -36.29 -6.76 9.97
N ALA A 286 -37.46 -6.18 10.22
CA ALA A 286 -38.68 -6.95 10.49
C ALA A 286 -39.08 -7.86 9.32
N GLY A 287 -38.79 -7.46 8.08
CA GLY A 287 -39.14 -8.19 6.85
C GLY A 287 -38.09 -9.17 6.33
N LEU A 288 -36.91 -9.27 6.94
CA LEU A 288 -35.81 -10.07 6.39
C LEU A 288 -36.03 -11.58 6.54
N LEU A 289 -36.50 -12.01 7.71
CA LEU A 289 -36.79 -13.41 8.05
C LEU A 289 -38.22 -13.53 8.59
N SER A 290 -38.90 -14.61 8.22
CA SER A 290 -40.20 -14.95 8.79
C SER A 290 -40.07 -15.25 10.30
N PRO A 291 -41.15 -15.09 11.09
CA PRO A 291 -41.14 -15.50 12.51
C PRO A 291 -40.70 -16.96 12.71
N ASP A 292 -41.11 -17.86 11.82
CA ASP A 292 -40.73 -19.28 11.89
C ASP A 292 -39.24 -19.47 11.61
N ALA A 293 -38.67 -18.77 10.61
CA ALA A 293 -37.23 -18.81 10.36
C ALA A 293 -36.42 -18.27 11.53
N LYS A 294 -36.81 -17.13 12.12
CA LYS A 294 -36.18 -16.60 13.33
C LYS A 294 -36.20 -17.62 14.45
N ALA A 295 -37.37 -18.19 14.73
CA ALA A 295 -37.56 -19.19 15.78
C ALA A 295 -36.72 -20.44 15.56
N MET A 296 -36.50 -20.87 14.31
CA MET A 296 -35.60 -21.98 13.98
C MET A 296 -34.14 -21.68 14.35
N THR A 297 -33.64 -20.46 14.11
CA THR A 297 -32.24 -20.14 14.37
C THR A 297 -31.86 -20.14 15.85
N MET A 298 -32.83 -19.83 16.73
CA MET A 298 -32.65 -19.72 18.18
C MET A 298 -32.96 -21.03 18.94
N GLN A 299 -33.20 -22.14 18.23
CA GLN A 299 -33.39 -23.44 18.89
C GLN A 299 -32.07 -23.94 19.50
N LYS A 300 -32.17 -24.70 20.60
CA LYS A 300 -31.03 -25.35 21.26
C LYS A 300 -30.53 -26.55 20.45
N GLU A 301 -29.99 -26.29 19.27
CA GLU A 301 -29.55 -27.30 18.31
C GLU A 301 -28.46 -28.23 18.88
N TYR A 302 -27.63 -27.71 19.79
CA TYR A 302 -26.64 -28.51 20.54
C TYR A 302 -27.23 -29.70 21.33
N LYS A 303 -28.54 -29.68 21.66
CA LYS A 303 -29.23 -30.78 22.36
C LYS A 303 -29.69 -31.91 21.44
N ARG A 304 -29.48 -31.81 20.12
CA ARG A 304 -29.81 -32.89 19.17
C ARG A 304 -28.81 -34.04 19.20
N GLY A 305 -27.56 -33.76 19.57
CA GLY A 305 -26.52 -34.74 19.81
C GLY A 305 -26.18 -34.86 21.31
N PHE A 306 -25.07 -35.52 21.62
CA PHE A 306 -24.54 -35.54 22.99
C PHE A 306 -23.59 -34.36 23.26
N GLY A 307 -23.36 -34.05 24.53
CA GLY A 307 -22.53 -32.93 24.95
C GLY A 307 -22.89 -32.43 26.35
N PRO A 308 -22.10 -31.48 26.90
CA PRO A 308 -22.38 -30.90 28.22
C PRO A 308 -23.73 -30.17 28.26
N ASP A 309 -24.32 -30.08 29.46
CA ASP A 309 -25.43 -29.16 29.70
C ASP A 309 -24.92 -27.70 29.72
N GLN A 310 -25.46 -26.86 28.84
CA GLN A 310 -24.95 -25.53 28.53
C GLN A 310 -25.75 -24.39 29.16
N MET A 311 -26.68 -24.68 30.09
CA MET A 311 -27.51 -23.65 30.75
C MET A 311 -26.69 -22.52 31.42
N GLU A 312 -25.43 -22.78 31.79
CA GLU A 312 -24.50 -21.79 32.35
C GLU A 312 -23.16 -21.83 31.58
N GLY A 313 -23.21 -21.66 30.27
CA GLY A 313 -22.05 -21.69 29.39
C GLY A 313 -22.04 -20.57 28.33
N LEU A 314 -20.86 -20.30 27.77
CA LEU A 314 -20.69 -19.39 26.64
C LEU A 314 -21.11 -20.00 25.29
N PHE A 315 -21.27 -21.32 25.24
CA PHE A 315 -21.47 -22.06 23.99
C PHE A 315 -22.68 -22.96 24.11
N GLY A 316 -23.67 -22.77 23.25
CA GLY A 316 -24.94 -23.49 23.22
C GLY A 316 -25.53 -23.35 21.83
N TYR A 317 -24.93 -24.03 20.85
CA TYR A 317 -25.13 -23.73 19.43
C TYR A 317 -26.61 -23.71 19.00
N GLY A 318 -26.96 -22.67 18.25
CA GLY A 318 -28.17 -22.60 17.42
C GLY A 318 -27.85 -22.87 15.95
N LEU A 319 -28.59 -22.24 15.02
CA LEU A 319 -28.17 -22.18 13.61
C LEU A 319 -27.34 -20.90 13.40
N GLY A 320 -26.02 -21.07 13.31
CA GLY A 320 -25.05 -19.98 13.17
C GLY A 320 -24.54 -19.40 14.49
N TRP A 321 -25.40 -19.35 15.52
CA TRP A 321 -25.09 -18.78 16.84
C TRP A 321 -24.15 -19.66 17.67
N ASP A 322 -23.19 -19.03 18.37
CA ASP A 322 -22.33 -19.72 19.34
C ASP A 322 -23.13 -20.15 20.57
N SER A 323 -24.09 -19.32 20.98
CA SER A 323 -25.03 -19.64 22.06
C SER A 323 -26.40 -19.02 21.84
N VAL A 324 -27.45 -19.73 22.27
CA VAL A 324 -28.85 -19.27 22.28
C VAL A 324 -29.42 -19.14 23.70
N ASP A 325 -28.60 -19.33 24.73
CA ASP A 325 -28.98 -19.31 26.15
C ASP A 325 -27.77 -19.02 27.06
N ALA A 326 -26.93 -18.06 26.67
CA ALA A 326 -25.67 -17.78 27.38
C ALA A 326 -25.85 -17.10 28.74
N PHE A 327 -24.89 -17.38 29.63
CA PHE A 327 -24.62 -16.58 30.82
C PHE A 327 -24.28 -15.12 30.44
N PRO A 328 -24.64 -14.09 31.23
CA PRO A 328 -25.43 -14.15 32.47
C PRO A 328 -26.96 -14.15 32.25
N TYR A 329 -27.44 -13.92 31.03
CA TYR A 329 -28.86 -13.75 30.73
C TYR A 329 -29.71 -14.96 31.11
N SER A 330 -29.14 -16.17 31.02
CA SER A 330 -29.81 -17.40 31.46
C SER A 330 -30.21 -17.38 32.93
N GLN A 331 -29.52 -16.62 33.79
CA GLN A 331 -29.89 -16.46 35.21
C GLN A 331 -31.18 -15.65 35.41
N TYR A 332 -31.53 -14.82 34.43
CA TYR A 332 -32.76 -14.02 34.40
C TYR A 332 -33.87 -14.71 33.60
N ASN A 333 -33.64 -15.94 33.10
CA ASN A 333 -34.49 -16.63 32.13
C ASN A 333 -34.67 -15.83 30.81
N ILE A 334 -33.69 -15.01 30.45
CA ILE A 334 -33.69 -14.23 29.20
C ILE A 334 -32.96 -15.03 28.12
N GLN A 335 -33.62 -15.22 26.96
CA GLN A 335 -32.96 -15.82 25.81
C GLN A 335 -31.99 -14.82 25.16
N SER A 336 -30.74 -15.22 25.00
CA SER A 336 -29.68 -14.41 24.35
C SER A 336 -29.09 -15.16 23.18
N LEU A 337 -28.85 -14.46 22.08
CA LEU A 337 -28.19 -14.99 20.89
C LEU A 337 -26.81 -14.34 20.81
N ILE A 338 -25.75 -15.14 20.96
CA ILE A 338 -24.37 -14.64 20.99
C ILE A 338 -23.58 -15.19 19.82
N LYS A 339 -22.82 -14.31 19.16
CA LYS A 339 -21.78 -14.69 18.22
C LYS A 339 -20.50 -13.91 18.48
N GLY A 340 -19.44 -14.63 18.83
CA GLY A 340 -18.07 -14.14 18.86
C GLY A 340 -17.40 -14.30 17.50
N GLY A 341 -16.40 -13.46 17.25
CA GLY A 341 -15.60 -13.51 16.05
C GLY A 341 -14.14 -13.16 16.30
N ASP A 342 -13.25 -14.08 15.94
CA ASP A 342 -11.82 -13.86 15.98
C ASP A 342 -11.19 -14.22 14.63
N THR A 343 -10.29 -13.36 14.18
CA THR A 343 -9.27 -13.63 13.17
C THR A 343 -7.91 -13.61 13.87
N GLN A 344 -6.81 -13.58 13.11
CA GLN A 344 -5.49 -13.42 13.72
C GLN A 344 -5.26 -12.05 14.37
N LEU A 345 -5.95 -11.01 13.89
CA LEU A 345 -5.64 -9.61 14.22
C LEU A 345 -6.86 -8.77 14.61
N TYR A 346 -8.06 -9.18 14.22
CA TYR A 346 -9.32 -8.55 14.61
C TYR A 346 -10.23 -9.47 15.40
N HIS A 347 -11.02 -8.85 16.27
CA HIS A 347 -11.90 -9.52 17.20
C HIS A 347 -13.24 -8.78 17.30
N GLY A 348 -14.31 -9.49 17.64
CA GLY A 348 -15.61 -8.88 17.82
C GLY A 348 -16.62 -9.77 18.51
N SER A 349 -17.70 -9.16 19.01
CA SER A 349 -18.83 -9.85 19.61
C SER A 349 -20.13 -9.17 19.19
N MET A 350 -21.16 -9.97 18.95
CA MET A 350 -22.53 -9.53 18.73
C MET A 350 -23.48 -10.30 19.65
N ILE A 351 -24.36 -9.57 20.34
CA ILE A 351 -25.35 -10.13 21.26
C ILE A 351 -26.73 -9.57 20.90
N VAL A 352 -27.71 -10.45 20.73
CA VAL A 352 -29.12 -10.07 20.52
C VAL A 352 -29.97 -10.62 21.66
N LEU A 353 -30.85 -9.79 22.22
CA LEU A 353 -31.91 -10.19 23.15
C LEU A 353 -33.25 -10.08 22.41
N PRO A 354 -33.76 -11.18 21.80
CA PRO A 354 -34.87 -11.09 20.85
C PRO A 354 -36.17 -10.57 21.45
N GLU A 355 -36.47 -10.94 22.69
CA GLU A 355 -37.71 -10.59 23.40
C GLU A 355 -37.75 -9.11 23.82
N TYR A 356 -36.56 -8.52 24.01
CA TYR A 356 -36.37 -7.14 24.47
C TYR A 356 -35.98 -6.18 23.34
N ASN A 357 -35.92 -6.67 22.09
CA ASN A 357 -35.51 -5.90 20.91
C ASN A 357 -34.19 -5.13 21.10
N MET A 358 -33.23 -5.77 21.78
CA MET A 358 -31.89 -5.19 22.00
C MET A 358 -30.82 -5.93 21.21
N VAL A 359 -29.87 -5.18 20.67
CA VAL A 359 -28.65 -5.72 20.06
C VAL A 359 -27.46 -4.88 20.46
N PHE A 360 -26.37 -5.56 20.78
CA PHE A 360 -25.07 -4.97 21.04
C PHE A 360 -24.05 -5.56 20.07
N ALA A 361 -23.10 -4.73 19.63
CA ALA A 361 -21.92 -5.17 18.92
C ALA A 361 -20.67 -4.41 19.39
N ALA A 362 -19.54 -5.11 19.42
CA ALA A 362 -18.21 -4.52 19.63
C ALA A 362 -17.21 -5.14 18.65
N LEU A 363 -16.33 -4.32 18.08
CA LEU A 363 -15.30 -4.69 17.10
C LEU A 363 -13.97 -4.07 17.51
N MET A 364 -12.89 -4.83 17.38
CA MET A 364 -11.61 -4.52 18.01
C MET A 364 -10.42 -4.91 17.12
N SER A 365 -9.38 -4.07 17.08
CA SER A 365 -8.06 -4.43 16.56
C SER A 365 -7.16 -4.86 17.72
N GLY A 366 -6.69 -6.12 17.69
CA GLY A 366 -6.04 -6.79 18.82
C GLY A 366 -7.00 -7.22 19.94
N GLY A 367 -6.47 -8.01 20.88
CA GLY A 367 -7.22 -8.55 22.02
C GLY A 367 -7.96 -9.85 21.74
N SER A 368 -9.25 -9.92 22.11
CA SER A 368 -10.08 -11.13 22.04
C SER A 368 -11.56 -10.77 21.99
N SER A 369 -12.36 -11.56 21.26
CA SER A 369 -13.82 -11.43 21.22
C SER A 369 -14.47 -11.54 22.60
N LEU A 370 -13.84 -12.26 23.53
CA LEU A 370 -14.28 -12.39 24.91
C LEU A 370 -14.44 -11.03 25.61
N PHE A 371 -13.56 -10.07 25.32
CA PHE A 371 -13.62 -8.75 25.96
C PHE A 371 -14.86 -7.97 25.51
N GLY A 372 -15.12 -7.94 24.20
CA GLY A 372 -16.35 -7.36 23.63
C GLY A 372 -17.61 -8.08 24.12
N GLN A 373 -17.55 -9.40 24.31
CA GLN A 373 -18.68 -10.15 24.84
C GLN A 373 -18.99 -9.77 26.29
N VAL A 374 -17.98 -9.72 27.17
CA VAL A 374 -18.20 -9.33 28.58
C VAL A 374 -18.65 -7.87 28.69
N MET A 375 -18.14 -6.97 27.84
CA MET A 375 -18.64 -5.60 27.72
C MET A 375 -20.13 -5.59 27.37
N GLY A 376 -20.55 -6.34 26.35
CA GLY A 376 -21.96 -6.45 25.96
C GLY A 376 -22.85 -7.08 27.04
N GLN A 377 -22.33 -8.07 27.77
CA GLN A 377 -23.02 -8.69 28.92
C GLN A 377 -23.35 -7.65 30.00
N THR A 378 -22.38 -6.82 30.36
CA THR A 378 -22.56 -5.74 31.34
C THR A 378 -23.54 -4.68 30.82
N LEU A 379 -23.30 -4.14 29.62
CA LEU A 379 -24.08 -3.00 29.09
C LEU A 379 -25.53 -3.35 28.79
N LEU A 380 -25.82 -4.56 28.29
CA LEU A 380 -27.20 -4.99 28.06
C LEU A 380 -27.96 -5.22 29.38
N LEU A 381 -27.30 -5.72 30.43
CA LEU A 381 -27.94 -5.82 31.75
C LEU A 381 -28.21 -4.44 32.37
N GLU A 382 -27.26 -3.50 32.24
CA GLU A 382 -27.47 -2.10 32.65
C GLU A 382 -28.61 -1.44 31.86
N THR A 383 -28.73 -1.72 30.57
CA THR A 383 -29.83 -1.21 29.72
C THR A 383 -31.17 -1.80 30.14
N LEU A 384 -31.26 -3.12 30.36
CA LEU A 384 -32.47 -3.76 30.88
C LEU A 384 -32.89 -3.18 32.24
N LEU A 385 -31.93 -2.89 33.12
CA LEU A 385 -32.20 -2.26 34.41
C LEU A 385 -32.73 -0.83 34.24
N ALA A 386 -32.11 -0.03 33.36
CA ALA A 386 -32.53 1.33 33.07
C ALA A 386 -33.95 1.40 32.47
N GLU A 387 -34.31 0.43 31.63
CA GLU A 387 -35.64 0.27 31.05
C GLU A 387 -36.67 -0.37 32.01
N ASN A 388 -36.24 -0.81 33.21
CA ASN A 388 -37.05 -1.50 34.22
C ASN A 388 -37.56 -2.89 33.78
N GLU A 389 -36.84 -3.54 32.87
CA GLU A 389 -37.11 -4.92 32.42
C GLU A 389 -36.57 -5.98 33.40
N ILE A 390 -35.61 -5.59 34.25
CA ILE A 390 -35.12 -6.38 35.39
C ILE A 390 -35.10 -5.52 36.67
N GLU A 391 -35.23 -6.16 37.83
CA GLU A 391 -35.27 -5.45 39.13
C GLU A 391 -33.88 -5.08 39.65
N GLU A 392 -32.87 -5.94 39.44
CA GLU A 392 -31.49 -5.74 39.89
C GLU A 392 -30.52 -6.54 39.03
N ILE A 393 -29.24 -6.15 39.03
CA ILE A 393 -28.15 -6.93 38.43
C ILE A 393 -27.54 -7.85 39.49
N ILE A 394 -27.61 -9.16 39.25
CA ILE A 394 -27.00 -10.20 40.08
C ILE A 394 -25.48 -9.96 40.15
N PRO A 395 -24.90 -9.83 41.37
CA PRO A 395 -23.49 -9.54 41.52
C PRO A 395 -22.61 -10.72 41.06
N PRO A 396 -21.38 -10.47 40.56
CA PRO A 396 -20.45 -11.52 40.18
C PRO A 396 -20.23 -12.55 41.30
N LYS A 397 -20.10 -13.83 40.92
CA LYS A 397 -19.89 -14.91 41.86
C LYS A 397 -18.54 -14.75 42.56
N GLN A 398 -18.57 -14.69 43.89
CA GLN A 398 -17.35 -14.72 44.70
C GLN A 398 -16.73 -16.12 44.70
N LEU A 399 -15.46 -16.18 44.32
CA LEU A 399 -14.70 -17.42 44.30
C LEU A 399 -14.24 -17.76 45.74
N GLN A 400 -14.47 -19.00 46.15
CA GLN A 400 -14.14 -19.48 47.50
C GLN A 400 -13.43 -20.83 47.40
N ALA A 401 -12.56 -21.10 48.38
CA ALA A 401 -11.91 -22.39 48.48
C ALA A 401 -12.97 -23.50 48.70
N PRO A 402 -12.84 -24.65 48.01
CA PRO A 402 -13.82 -25.71 48.08
C PRO A 402 -13.80 -26.41 49.44
N VAL A 403 -14.96 -26.92 49.86
CA VAL A 403 -15.08 -27.76 51.05
C VAL A 403 -14.95 -29.22 50.62
N LEU A 404 -13.91 -29.88 51.12
CA LEU A 404 -13.63 -31.28 50.84
C LEU A 404 -14.74 -32.20 51.36
N SER A 405 -15.22 -33.09 50.50
CA SER A 405 -16.17 -34.16 50.82
C SER A 405 -15.56 -35.54 50.58
N ALA A 406 -16.21 -36.60 51.09
CA ALA A 406 -15.77 -37.97 50.89
C ALA A 406 -15.96 -38.41 49.43
N LEU A 407 -14.91 -38.94 48.81
CA LEU A 407 -14.94 -39.42 47.42
C LEU A 407 -15.65 -40.79 47.31
N PRO A 408 -16.62 -40.95 46.39
CA PRO A 408 -17.11 -42.27 45.98
C PRO A 408 -15.98 -43.14 45.40
N PRO A 409 -15.77 -44.39 45.88
CA PRO A 409 -14.64 -45.23 45.46
C PRO A 409 -14.54 -45.46 43.94
N GLU A 410 -15.67 -45.53 43.25
CA GLU A 410 -15.78 -45.69 41.81
C GLU A 410 -15.08 -44.58 41.01
N LEU A 411 -15.02 -43.35 41.55
CA LEU A 411 -14.40 -42.22 40.85
C LEU A 411 -12.87 -42.36 40.69
N THR A 412 -12.22 -43.21 41.49
CA THR A 412 -10.79 -43.49 41.35
C THR A 412 -10.44 -44.14 40.01
N SER A 413 -11.39 -44.88 39.41
CA SER A 413 -11.23 -45.55 38.11
C SER A 413 -11.10 -44.58 36.92
N TYR A 414 -11.47 -43.31 37.11
CA TYR A 414 -11.32 -42.25 36.11
C TYR A 414 -9.90 -41.70 36.02
N SER A 415 -8.99 -42.12 36.92
CA SER A 415 -7.57 -41.80 36.76
C SER A 415 -7.04 -42.31 35.42
N GLY A 416 -6.16 -41.54 34.79
CA GLY A 416 -5.65 -41.87 33.45
C GLY A 416 -5.10 -40.66 32.71
N ILE A 417 -4.85 -40.86 31.41
CA ILE A 417 -4.44 -39.80 30.49
C ILE A 417 -5.68 -39.32 29.73
N TYR A 418 -5.79 -38.01 29.58
CA TYR A 418 -6.86 -37.33 28.87
C TYR A 418 -6.24 -36.40 27.84
N ILE A 419 -6.76 -36.38 26.62
CA ILE A 419 -6.21 -35.59 25.51
C ILE A 419 -7.30 -34.71 24.88
N SER A 420 -6.90 -33.57 24.35
CA SER A 420 -7.71 -32.70 23.48
C SER A 420 -7.03 -32.57 22.11
N SER A 421 -7.53 -31.69 21.23
CA SER A 421 -6.83 -31.39 19.98
C SER A 421 -5.47 -30.67 20.18
N THR A 422 -5.22 -30.08 21.35
CA THR A 422 -4.00 -29.25 21.60
C THR A 422 -3.18 -29.68 22.81
N GLU A 423 -3.79 -30.34 23.79
CA GLU A 423 -3.16 -30.61 25.09
C GLU A 423 -3.39 -32.04 25.57
N MET A 424 -2.55 -32.48 26.51
CA MET A 424 -2.67 -33.76 27.19
C MET A 424 -2.44 -33.59 28.68
N LEU A 425 -3.30 -34.19 29.47
CA LEU A 425 -3.30 -34.14 30.91
C LEU A 425 -3.23 -35.55 31.50
N LYS A 426 -2.55 -35.67 32.63
CA LYS A 426 -2.63 -36.83 33.51
C LYS A 426 -3.48 -36.48 34.72
N ILE A 427 -4.53 -37.25 34.96
CA ILE A 427 -5.41 -37.07 36.11
C ILE A 427 -5.20 -38.24 37.06
N ASN A 428 -4.86 -37.92 38.32
CA ASN A 428 -4.75 -38.89 39.40
C ASN A 428 -5.77 -38.55 40.49
N VAL A 429 -6.84 -39.33 40.54
CA VAL A 429 -7.94 -39.17 41.50
C VAL A 429 -7.59 -39.90 42.81
N GLY A 430 -7.21 -39.13 43.83
CA GLY A 430 -6.84 -39.67 45.14
C GLY A 430 -8.06 -40.09 45.96
N ALA A 431 -7.96 -41.23 46.65
CA ALA A 431 -9.03 -41.74 47.52
C ALA A 431 -9.34 -40.83 48.73
N ASP A 432 -8.49 -39.85 49.02
CA ASP A 432 -8.71 -38.80 50.02
C ASP A 432 -9.57 -37.62 49.51
N GLY A 433 -10.07 -37.71 48.27
CA GLY A 433 -10.85 -36.67 47.61
C GLY A 433 -10.00 -35.56 47.00
N LYS A 434 -8.66 -35.67 47.01
CA LYS A 434 -7.75 -34.75 46.32
C LYS A 434 -7.34 -35.34 44.98
N THR A 435 -7.51 -34.56 43.92
CA THR A 435 -7.12 -34.94 42.56
C THR A 435 -5.99 -34.04 42.07
N VAL A 436 -4.95 -34.66 41.51
CA VAL A 436 -3.83 -33.94 40.90
C VAL A 436 -3.97 -34.04 39.39
N VAL A 437 -3.99 -32.88 38.74
CA VAL A 437 -3.99 -32.74 37.28
C VAL A 437 -2.63 -32.22 36.85
N THR A 438 -1.93 -32.97 36.01
CA THR A 438 -0.59 -32.65 35.52
C THR A 438 -0.63 -32.48 34.00
N SER A 439 -0.14 -31.35 33.49
CA SER A 439 0.08 -31.19 32.05
C SER A 439 1.26 -32.06 31.60
N ILE A 440 0.99 -32.96 30.65
CA ILE A 440 2.04 -33.79 30.00
C ILE A 440 2.70 -32.99 28.87
N SER A 441 1.89 -32.19 28.17
CA SER A 441 2.31 -31.46 26.97
C SER A 441 3.14 -30.22 27.30
N ASP A 442 2.83 -29.54 28.41
CA ASP A 442 3.59 -28.37 28.89
C ASP A 442 4.06 -28.60 30.34
N LYS A 443 5.31 -29.06 30.47
CA LYS A 443 5.92 -29.34 31.77
C LYS A 443 6.28 -28.08 32.58
N SER A 444 6.14 -26.90 31.99
CA SER A 444 6.35 -25.64 32.72
C SER A 444 5.13 -25.28 33.59
N GLN A 445 3.95 -25.82 33.27
CA GLN A 445 2.74 -25.59 34.05
C GLN A 445 2.81 -26.33 35.39
N PRO A 446 2.51 -25.66 36.52
CA PRO A 446 2.42 -26.33 37.80
C PRO A 446 1.24 -27.30 37.81
N ASN A 447 1.36 -28.37 38.60
CA ASN A 447 0.24 -29.26 38.84
C ASN A 447 -0.94 -28.48 39.43
N GLU A 448 -2.14 -28.72 38.89
CA GLU A 448 -3.37 -28.20 39.47
C GLU A 448 -3.92 -29.21 40.49
N ILE A 449 -4.35 -28.70 41.64
CA ILE A 449 -4.97 -29.50 42.69
C ILE A 449 -6.46 -29.19 42.72
N TYR A 450 -7.27 -30.25 42.69
CA TYR A 450 -8.71 -30.20 42.80
C TYR A 450 -9.20 -31.00 44.00
N TYR A 451 -10.28 -30.52 44.61
CA TYR A 451 -10.92 -31.13 45.77
C TYR A 451 -12.33 -31.57 45.40
N TYR A 452 -12.69 -32.81 45.70
CA TYR A 452 -14.04 -33.33 45.51
C TYR A 452 -15.00 -32.70 46.53
N THR A 453 -16.16 -32.22 46.08
CA THR A 453 -17.13 -31.50 46.90
C THR A 453 -18.43 -32.28 47.08
N ALA A 454 -19.31 -31.80 47.98
CA ALA A 454 -20.60 -32.45 48.26
C ALA A 454 -21.56 -32.40 47.06
N GLU A 455 -21.32 -31.48 46.12
CA GLU A 455 -22.08 -31.29 44.89
C GLU A 455 -21.71 -32.31 43.79
N GLY A 456 -20.75 -33.22 44.05
CA GLY A 456 -20.39 -34.27 43.11
C GLY A 456 -19.39 -33.84 42.02
N VAL A 457 -18.68 -32.74 42.23
CA VAL A 457 -17.71 -32.17 41.28
C VAL A 457 -16.34 -31.97 41.94
N PHE A 458 -15.31 -31.81 41.12
CA PHE A 458 -13.95 -31.49 41.54
C PHE A 458 -13.70 -30.00 41.33
N VAL A 459 -13.29 -29.28 42.37
CA VAL A 459 -13.11 -27.82 42.32
C VAL A 459 -11.66 -27.47 42.65
N ASN A 460 -11.04 -26.56 41.90
CA ASN A 460 -9.66 -26.14 42.15
C ASN A 460 -9.54 -25.28 43.41
N GLU A 461 -8.32 -25.06 43.89
CA GLU A 461 -8.07 -24.45 45.20
C GLU A 461 -8.68 -23.06 45.38
N ASN A 462 -8.80 -22.27 44.30
CA ASN A 462 -9.37 -20.93 44.34
C ASN A 462 -10.85 -20.87 43.94
N GLY A 463 -11.47 -21.98 43.54
CA GLY A 463 -12.88 -22.05 43.16
C GLY A 463 -13.21 -21.56 41.74
N SER A 464 -12.23 -21.20 40.91
CA SER A 464 -12.46 -20.68 39.55
C SER A 464 -12.74 -21.76 38.50
N LYS A 465 -12.32 -23.01 38.76
CA LYS A 465 -12.51 -24.15 37.86
C LYS A 465 -13.21 -25.28 38.62
N GLN A 466 -14.19 -25.89 37.97
CA GLN A 466 -14.81 -27.12 38.43
C GLN A 466 -14.86 -28.12 37.27
N PHE A 467 -14.61 -29.40 37.52
CA PHE A 467 -14.85 -30.44 36.53
C PHE A 467 -15.63 -31.63 37.07
N SER A 468 -16.27 -32.36 36.17
CA SER A 468 -16.84 -33.68 36.39
C SER A 468 -16.46 -34.62 35.24
N PHE A 469 -16.62 -35.92 35.48
CA PHE A 469 -16.49 -36.93 34.43
C PHE A 469 -17.85 -37.18 33.77
N ALA A 470 -17.86 -37.35 32.46
CA ALA A 470 -19.05 -37.66 31.68
C ALA A 470 -18.79 -38.87 30.78
N ASP A 471 -19.56 -39.94 30.98
CA ASP A 471 -19.58 -41.10 30.08
C ASP A 471 -20.74 -40.93 29.10
N GLU A 472 -20.44 -40.98 27.80
CA GLU A 472 -21.43 -40.72 26.75
C GLU A 472 -21.78 -41.95 25.92
N SER A 473 -22.85 -41.80 25.13
CA SER A 473 -23.40 -42.87 24.29
C SER A 473 -22.43 -43.45 23.26
N ASN A 474 -21.37 -42.72 22.88
CA ASN A 474 -20.31 -43.22 22.00
C ASN A 474 -19.26 -44.09 22.72
N GLY A 475 -19.47 -44.37 24.02
CA GLY A 475 -18.61 -45.24 24.83
C GLY A 475 -17.32 -44.58 25.30
N LYS A 476 -17.20 -43.26 25.15
CA LYS A 476 -16.05 -42.46 25.58
C LYS A 476 -16.36 -41.71 26.87
N THR A 477 -15.28 -41.39 27.60
CA THR A 477 -15.33 -40.64 28.85
C THR A 477 -14.66 -39.28 28.66
N TYR A 478 -15.31 -38.21 29.13
CA TYR A 478 -14.83 -36.84 28.98
C TYR A 478 -14.64 -36.13 30.32
N ILE A 479 -13.80 -35.10 30.30
CA ILE A 479 -13.74 -34.06 31.32
C ILE A 479 -14.70 -32.94 30.92
N ASN A 480 -15.80 -32.82 31.66
CA ASN A 480 -16.68 -31.67 31.60
C ASN A 480 -16.14 -30.57 32.51
N LEU A 481 -15.53 -29.53 31.95
CA LEU A 481 -14.98 -28.40 32.69
C LEU A 481 -15.93 -27.22 32.65
N LYS A 482 -16.30 -26.71 33.82
CA LYS A 482 -16.85 -25.36 33.99
C LYS A 482 -15.80 -24.42 34.57
N ARG A 483 -15.63 -23.29 33.91
CA ARG A 483 -14.65 -22.25 34.26
C ARG A 483 -15.35 -20.90 34.41
N ILE A 484 -15.00 -20.20 35.48
CA ILE A 484 -15.40 -18.82 35.71
C ILE A 484 -14.22 -17.94 35.31
N TYR A 485 -14.43 -17.10 34.30
CA TYR A 485 -13.50 -16.06 33.90
C TYR A 485 -13.82 -14.79 34.67
N ASN A 486 -12.88 -14.33 35.50
CA ASN A 486 -12.97 -13.05 36.17
C ASN A 486 -11.99 -12.11 35.49
N LEU A 487 -12.50 -11.12 34.76
CA LEU A 487 -11.72 -10.11 34.06
C LEU A 487 -11.75 -8.82 34.90
N PRO A 488 -10.66 -8.49 35.62
CA PRO A 488 -10.58 -7.28 36.45
C PRO A 488 -11.10 -6.04 35.73
N ASP A 489 -11.96 -5.27 36.41
CA ASP A 489 -12.56 -4.01 35.96
C ASP A 489 -13.47 -4.09 34.71
N LEU A 490 -13.62 -5.27 34.11
CA LEU A 490 -14.45 -5.53 32.93
C LEU A 490 -15.71 -6.34 33.26
N GLY A 491 -15.58 -7.48 33.96
CA GLY A 491 -16.72 -8.30 34.36
C GLY A 491 -16.40 -9.79 34.57
N GLN A 492 -17.45 -10.59 34.68
CA GLN A 492 -17.32 -12.04 34.89
C GLN A 492 -18.15 -12.79 33.85
N THR A 493 -17.63 -13.92 33.37
CA THR A 493 -18.36 -14.83 32.49
C THR A 493 -18.06 -16.30 32.76
N VAL A 494 -18.86 -17.21 32.22
CA VAL A 494 -18.81 -18.65 32.56
C VAL A 494 -18.84 -19.50 31.30
N SER A 495 -17.89 -20.42 31.15
CA SER A 495 -17.92 -21.46 30.12
C SER A 495 -18.10 -22.84 30.74
N THR A 496 -18.90 -23.71 30.10
CA THR A 496 -19.03 -25.13 30.43
C THR A 496 -18.78 -25.93 29.15
N LEU A 497 -17.77 -26.79 29.10
CA LEU A 497 -17.39 -27.50 27.87
C LEU A 497 -16.81 -28.88 28.21
N TYR A 498 -17.00 -29.85 27.31
CA TYR A 498 -16.14 -31.03 27.29
C TYR A 498 -14.79 -30.59 26.71
N GLN A 499 -13.71 -30.78 27.48
CA GLN A 499 -12.38 -30.31 27.07
C GLN A 499 -11.42 -31.45 26.71
N TYR A 500 -11.54 -32.60 27.37
CA TYR A 500 -10.61 -33.71 27.18
C TYR A 500 -11.33 -35.05 27.12
N GLU A 501 -10.80 -35.96 26.32
CA GLU A 501 -11.24 -37.33 26.15
C GLU A 501 -10.25 -38.30 26.83
N LYS A 502 -10.74 -39.23 27.63
CA LYS A 502 -9.90 -40.27 28.26
C LYS A 502 -9.30 -41.17 27.18
N THR A 503 -7.99 -41.35 27.23
CA THR A 503 -7.24 -42.07 26.20
C THR A 503 -6.35 -43.15 26.80
N GLU A 504 -6.31 -44.29 26.13
CA GLU A 504 -5.47 -45.44 26.46
C GLU A 504 -4.29 -45.56 25.48
N PRO A 505 -3.19 -46.23 25.88
CA PRO A 505 -2.06 -46.49 25.00
C PRO A 505 -2.47 -47.18 23.70
N ASN A 506 -1.87 -46.77 22.59
CA ASN A 506 -2.09 -47.35 21.27
C ASN A 506 -1.03 -48.44 21.01
N ILE A 507 -1.47 -49.67 20.77
CA ILE A 507 -0.55 -50.82 20.61
C ILE A 507 -0.03 -50.85 19.17
N ILE A 508 1.25 -50.55 18.99
CA ILE A 508 1.95 -50.54 17.70
C ILE A 508 3.25 -51.36 17.76
N ASP A 509 3.86 -51.63 16.61
CA ASP A 509 5.17 -52.29 16.53
C ASP A 509 6.28 -51.36 17.08
N ASP A 510 7.19 -51.91 17.89
CA ASP A 510 8.28 -51.13 18.51
C ASP A 510 9.12 -50.37 17.47
N LYS A 511 9.31 -50.95 16.27
CA LYS A 511 10.05 -50.28 15.19
C LYS A 511 9.32 -49.05 14.67
N VAL A 512 7.99 -49.08 14.65
CA VAL A 512 7.16 -47.93 14.26
C VAL A 512 7.29 -46.83 15.30
N GLN A 513 7.20 -47.17 16.60
CA GLN A 513 7.42 -46.21 17.68
C GLN A 513 8.83 -45.59 17.61
N ASP A 514 9.86 -46.42 17.47
CA ASP A 514 11.26 -45.98 17.34
C ASP A 514 11.46 -45.01 16.17
N THR A 515 10.73 -45.21 15.06
CA THR A 515 10.77 -44.33 13.88
C THR A 515 10.20 -42.94 14.19
N TRP A 516 9.11 -42.85 14.95
CA TRP A 516 8.54 -41.57 15.39
C TRP A 516 9.37 -40.91 16.49
N ASP A 517 9.87 -41.69 17.45
CA ASP A 517 10.75 -41.20 18.51
C ASP A 517 12.05 -40.60 17.93
N ALA A 518 12.57 -41.15 16.84
CA ALA A 518 13.72 -40.60 16.12
C ALA A 518 13.46 -39.23 15.47
N ARG A 519 12.18 -38.85 15.25
CA ARG A 519 11.79 -37.53 14.74
C ARG A 519 11.55 -36.51 15.86
N ALA A 520 11.48 -36.93 17.12
CA ALA A 520 11.20 -36.05 18.23
C ALA A 520 12.24 -34.92 18.36
N GLY A 521 11.76 -33.69 18.57
CA GLY A 521 12.54 -32.46 18.56
C GLY A 521 12.81 -31.89 17.17
N SER A 522 12.37 -32.55 16.08
CA SER A 522 12.50 -32.01 14.73
C SER A 522 11.44 -30.96 14.46
N LYS A 523 11.87 -29.80 13.96
CA LYS A 523 11.00 -28.73 13.44
C LYS A 523 10.80 -28.89 11.94
N TYR A 524 9.59 -28.56 11.47
CA TYR A 524 9.21 -28.59 10.06
C TYR A 524 8.64 -27.23 9.67
N TYR A 525 9.19 -26.55 8.68
CA TYR A 525 8.88 -25.15 8.34
C TYR A 525 7.95 -25.03 7.13
N ILE A 526 6.93 -24.19 7.18
CA ILE A 526 5.86 -24.12 6.16
C ILE A 526 6.38 -23.63 4.80
N VAL A 527 5.96 -24.28 3.71
CA VAL A 527 6.48 -23.99 2.36
C VAL A 527 5.43 -23.67 1.30
N ASN A 528 4.14 -23.90 1.53
CA ASN A 528 3.10 -23.74 0.51
C ASN A 528 2.06 -22.64 0.87
N GLU A 529 2.51 -21.64 1.61
CA GLU A 529 1.74 -20.41 1.86
C GLU A 529 2.05 -19.34 0.82
N HIS A 530 1.08 -18.46 0.60
CA HIS A 530 1.16 -17.32 -0.31
C HIS A 530 2.21 -16.31 0.18
N PRO A 531 2.89 -15.56 -0.71
CA PRO A 531 3.87 -14.55 -0.31
C PRO A 531 3.37 -13.50 0.68
N TYR A 532 2.06 -13.24 0.71
CA TYR A 532 1.42 -12.28 1.61
C TYR A 532 0.81 -12.92 2.87
N SER A 533 1.09 -14.20 3.12
CA SER A 533 0.51 -14.93 4.25
C SER A 533 0.98 -14.41 5.59
N GLN A 534 0.03 -14.20 6.49
CA GLN A 534 0.30 -13.77 7.87
C GLN A 534 1.06 -14.85 8.66
N PHE A 535 1.03 -16.12 8.22
CA PHE A 535 1.73 -17.22 8.87
C PHE A 535 3.26 -17.08 8.81
N TYR A 536 3.79 -16.37 7.82
CA TYR A 536 5.21 -16.04 7.80
C TYR A 536 5.54 -14.91 8.77
N HIS A 537 4.61 -14.01 9.08
CA HIS A 537 4.87 -12.95 10.06
C HIS A 537 4.80 -13.45 11.50
N ARG A 538 3.88 -14.38 11.80
CA ARG A 538 3.70 -14.95 13.14
C ARG A 538 4.49 -16.24 13.32
N SER A 539 5.61 -16.16 14.04
CA SER A 539 6.56 -17.26 14.21
C SER A 539 5.98 -18.55 14.78
N GLU A 540 4.95 -18.43 15.62
CA GLU A 540 4.20 -19.55 16.19
C GLU A 540 3.54 -20.43 15.11
N SER A 541 3.17 -19.83 13.97
CA SER A 541 2.49 -20.50 12.85
C SER A 541 3.47 -21.01 11.77
N THR A 542 4.75 -20.66 11.88
CA THR A 542 5.74 -20.87 10.82
C THR A 542 6.27 -22.30 10.78
N TYR A 543 6.25 -23.03 11.90
CA TYR A 543 6.74 -24.40 11.96
C TYR A 543 5.86 -25.34 12.78
N PHE A 544 5.93 -26.63 12.47
CA PHE A 544 5.37 -27.74 13.22
C PHE A 544 6.50 -28.50 13.91
N GLU A 545 6.35 -28.85 15.19
CA GLU A 545 7.36 -29.62 15.94
C GLU A 545 6.80 -30.98 16.35
N ILE A 546 7.54 -32.06 16.02
CA ILE A 546 7.22 -33.41 16.49
C ILE A 546 7.87 -33.61 17.86
N ALA A 547 7.10 -34.03 18.87
CA ALA A 547 7.65 -34.41 20.17
C ALA A 547 7.33 -35.88 20.53
N ALA A 548 8.26 -36.53 21.24
CA ALA A 548 8.08 -37.89 21.75
C ALA A 548 7.11 -37.89 22.94
N ASN A 549 6.27 -38.93 23.03
CA ASN A 549 5.41 -39.15 24.18
C ASN A 549 5.74 -40.48 24.86
N LYS A 550 6.39 -40.42 26.02
CA LYS A 550 6.74 -41.60 26.81
C LYS A 550 5.66 -42.01 27.81
N GLU A 551 4.70 -41.14 28.09
CA GLU A 551 3.61 -41.43 29.04
C GLU A 551 2.44 -42.15 28.38
N LEU A 552 2.26 -41.96 27.06
CA LEU A 552 1.22 -42.60 26.27
C LEU A 552 1.85 -43.30 25.04
N PRO A 553 2.29 -44.57 25.17
CA PRO A 553 2.84 -45.33 24.05
C PRO A 553 1.90 -45.41 22.85
N GLY A 554 2.46 -45.40 21.65
CA GLY A 554 1.73 -45.40 20.37
C GLY A 554 1.21 -44.03 19.94
N TYR A 555 1.69 -42.96 20.58
CA TYR A 555 1.40 -41.58 20.24
C TYR A 555 2.68 -40.77 20.05
N THR A 556 2.61 -39.73 19.22
CA THR A 556 3.57 -38.63 19.17
C THR A 556 2.82 -37.35 19.49
N VAL A 557 3.22 -36.64 20.54
CA VAL A 557 2.39 -35.60 21.15
C VAL A 557 0.98 -36.16 21.44
N GLN A 558 -0.10 -35.52 20.96
CA GLN A 558 -1.49 -35.97 20.98
C GLN A 558 -1.95 -36.74 19.72
N PHE A 559 -1.03 -37.07 18.80
CA PHE A 559 -1.33 -37.78 17.57
C PHE A 559 -1.16 -39.27 17.74
N LYS A 560 -2.22 -40.02 17.46
CA LYS A 560 -2.22 -41.47 17.45
C LYS A 560 -1.45 -41.98 16.24
N ILE A 561 -0.39 -42.73 16.47
CA ILE A 561 0.45 -43.28 15.41
C ILE A 561 -0.32 -44.41 14.70
N VAL A 562 -0.41 -44.30 13.37
CA VAL A 562 -1.07 -45.31 12.52
C VAL A 562 -0.03 -46.24 11.90
N ASP A 563 1.05 -45.67 11.36
CA ASP A 563 2.18 -46.40 10.76
C ASP A 563 3.47 -45.56 10.84
N ASP A 564 4.54 -45.94 10.13
CA ASP A 564 5.85 -45.27 10.18
C ASP A 564 5.89 -43.87 9.54
N LYS A 565 4.80 -43.47 8.86
CA LYS A 565 4.65 -42.19 8.15
C LYS A 565 3.40 -41.42 8.51
N ARG A 566 2.39 -42.03 9.12
CA ARG A 566 1.11 -41.40 9.40
C ARG A 566 0.76 -41.40 10.89
N ALA A 567 0.32 -40.25 11.39
CA ALA A 567 -0.28 -40.10 12.71
C ALA A 567 -1.51 -39.19 12.63
N VAL A 568 -2.55 -39.46 13.41
CA VAL A 568 -3.87 -38.80 13.30
C VAL A 568 -4.35 -38.28 14.64
N GLN A 569 -5.15 -37.22 14.63
CA GLN A 569 -6.01 -36.88 15.76
C GLN A 569 -7.39 -37.50 15.56
N ASP A 570 -7.85 -38.30 16.52
CA ASP A 570 -9.13 -39.03 16.47
C ASP A 570 -10.03 -38.80 17.70
N VAL A 571 -9.78 -37.71 18.43
CA VAL A 571 -10.65 -37.26 19.53
C VAL A 571 -12.04 -36.87 19.02
N GLN A 572 -13.07 -37.10 19.83
CA GLN A 572 -14.47 -36.82 19.50
C GLN A 572 -15.11 -35.95 20.58
N ILE A 573 -14.57 -34.75 20.73
CA ILE A 573 -14.97 -33.82 21.80
C ILE A 573 -15.94 -32.78 21.23
N PRO A 574 -17.19 -32.70 21.71
CA PRO A 574 -18.13 -31.64 21.35
C PRO A 574 -17.64 -30.26 21.78
N GLY A 575 -18.16 -29.21 21.13
CA GLY A 575 -17.81 -27.82 21.46
C GLY A 575 -16.59 -27.34 20.70
N LEU A 576 -15.56 -26.90 21.42
CA LEU A 576 -14.37 -26.27 20.85
C LEU A 576 -13.13 -27.19 20.87
N ASP A 577 -12.95 -28.02 21.90
CA ASP A 577 -11.69 -28.75 22.10
C ASP A 577 -11.50 -30.00 21.21
N GLY A 578 -12.50 -30.34 20.38
CA GLY A 578 -12.42 -31.35 19.33
C GLY A 578 -12.47 -30.79 17.90
N ARG A 579 -12.30 -29.46 17.75
CA ARG A 579 -12.26 -28.81 16.44
C ARG A 579 -10.91 -28.97 15.76
N ASP A 580 -10.89 -28.70 14.45
CA ASP A 580 -9.68 -28.53 13.63
C ASP A 580 -8.67 -29.68 13.79
N LEU A 581 -9.18 -30.93 13.72
CA LEU A 581 -8.34 -32.12 13.85
C LEU A 581 -7.55 -32.34 12.56
N VAL A 582 -6.27 -32.63 12.72
CA VAL A 582 -5.35 -32.73 11.59
C VAL A 582 -4.73 -34.13 11.48
N THR A 583 -4.37 -34.52 10.26
CA THR A 583 -3.54 -35.71 10.01
C THR A 583 -2.12 -35.29 9.64
N ILE A 584 -1.13 -35.92 10.28
CA ILE A 584 0.28 -35.79 9.93
C ILE A 584 0.65 -36.93 8.97
N GLU A 585 1.20 -36.56 7.82
CA GLU A 585 1.78 -37.49 6.85
C GLU A 585 3.23 -37.09 6.56
N ILE A 586 4.17 -38.02 6.74
CA ILE A 586 5.57 -37.85 6.38
C ILE A 586 5.76 -38.23 4.91
N LEU A 587 6.17 -37.25 4.12
CA LEU A 587 6.45 -37.37 2.70
C LEU A 587 7.96 -37.37 2.46
N SER A 588 8.40 -38.08 1.41
CA SER A 588 9.79 -38.02 0.96
C SER A 588 9.83 -37.68 -0.51
N GLU A 589 10.35 -36.50 -0.82
CA GLU A 589 10.39 -35.94 -2.17
C GLU A 589 11.81 -35.47 -2.47
N SER A 590 12.37 -35.95 -3.59
CA SER A 590 13.73 -35.60 -4.03
C SER A 590 14.81 -35.80 -2.95
N GLY A 591 14.64 -36.78 -2.07
CA GLY A 591 15.57 -37.10 -0.99
C GLY A 591 15.44 -36.24 0.28
N LYS A 592 14.48 -35.31 0.32
CA LYS A 592 14.14 -34.50 1.49
C LYS A 592 12.91 -35.05 2.20
N GLU A 593 12.81 -34.84 3.50
CA GLU A 593 11.64 -35.18 4.30
C GLU A 593 10.74 -33.95 4.44
N TYR A 594 9.46 -34.13 4.13
CA TYR A 594 8.41 -33.13 4.35
C TYR A 594 7.38 -33.70 5.31
N LEU A 595 6.76 -32.82 6.07
CA LEU A 595 5.58 -33.11 6.86
C LEU A 595 4.40 -32.42 6.18
N LYS A 596 3.35 -33.18 5.91
CA LYS A 596 2.06 -32.65 5.50
C LYS A 596 1.12 -32.70 6.69
N SER A 597 0.53 -31.56 7.03
CA SER A 597 -0.56 -31.44 7.98
C SER A 597 -1.73 -30.83 7.23
N ASP A 598 -2.74 -31.66 6.92
CA ASP A 598 -3.86 -31.33 6.03
C ASP A 598 -3.40 -30.74 4.69
N ASN A 599 -3.70 -29.47 4.40
CA ASN A 599 -3.29 -28.80 3.17
C ASN A 599 -2.02 -27.95 3.33
N CYS A 600 -1.40 -27.93 4.51
CA CYS A 600 -0.12 -27.27 4.74
C CYS A 600 1.04 -28.29 4.60
N ILE A 601 2.11 -27.87 3.95
CA ILE A 601 3.30 -28.67 3.70
C ILE A 601 4.48 -27.96 4.34
N TYR A 602 5.31 -28.73 5.04
CA TYR A 602 6.41 -28.26 5.85
C TYR A 602 7.69 -29.02 5.52
N ILE A 603 8.81 -28.33 5.32
CA ILE A 603 10.12 -28.93 5.09
C ILE A 603 10.82 -29.22 6.42
N SER A 604 11.42 -30.41 6.57
CA SER A 604 12.20 -30.73 7.77
C SER A 604 13.40 -29.80 7.95
N GLU A 605 13.65 -29.32 9.17
CA GLU A 605 14.77 -28.42 9.49
C GLU A 605 16.13 -29.01 9.08
N LYS A 606 16.29 -30.34 9.18
CA LYS A 606 17.53 -31.04 8.77
C LYS A 606 17.83 -30.92 7.26
N ASP A 607 16.79 -30.66 6.46
CA ASP A 607 16.87 -30.53 4.99
C ASP A 607 16.92 -29.06 4.54
N ILE A 608 16.91 -28.13 5.51
CA ILE A 608 17.20 -26.70 5.30
C ILE A 608 18.72 -26.53 5.22
N VAL A 609 19.17 -25.88 4.16
CA VAL A 609 20.60 -25.63 3.93
C VAL A 609 20.97 -24.23 4.37
N ASP A 610 22.26 -24.00 4.62
CA ASP A 610 22.75 -22.66 4.90
C ASP A 610 22.53 -21.71 3.71
N ILE A 611 22.15 -20.47 4.01
CA ILE A 611 22.15 -19.42 3.00
C ILE A 611 23.57 -19.16 2.51
N TYR A 612 23.74 -18.98 1.21
CA TYR A 612 24.96 -18.40 0.65
C TYR A 612 24.72 -16.91 0.43
N ALA A 613 25.10 -16.11 1.41
CA ALA A 613 24.83 -14.68 1.43
C ALA A 613 25.97 -13.88 0.76
N GLY A 614 26.24 -14.14 -0.51
CA GLY A 614 27.16 -13.36 -1.36
C GLY A 614 26.70 -13.48 -2.81
N ASN A 615 26.58 -12.36 -3.55
CA ASN A 615 26.00 -12.24 -4.91
C ASN A 615 25.39 -13.55 -5.48
N ALA A 616 24.20 -13.89 -5.01
CA ALA A 616 23.51 -15.16 -5.26
C ALA A 616 22.11 -14.91 -5.80
N TYR A 617 21.45 -16.00 -6.20
CA TYR A 617 20.02 -15.97 -6.45
C TYR A 617 19.35 -17.20 -5.84
N CYS A 618 18.11 -17.03 -5.40
CA CYS A 618 17.19 -18.10 -5.04
C CYS A 618 16.10 -18.17 -6.12
N THR A 619 15.67 -19.37 -6.50
CA THR A 619 14.56 -19.54 -7.46
C THR A 619 13.55 -20.52 -6.89
N ILE A 620 12.27 -20.18 -6.94
CA ILE A 620 11.18 -21.09 -6.59
C ILE A 620 11.14 -22.21 -7.63
N GLN A 621 11.11 -23.45 -7.17
CA GLN A 621 11.20 -24.62 -8.05
C GLN A 621 9.82 -24.97 -8.63
N GLU A 622 9.77 -25.99 -9.48
CA GLU A 622 8.53 -26.48 -10.11
C GLU A 622 7.46 -26.95 -9.09
N ASP A 623 7.88 -27.28 -7.86
CA ASP A 623 6.97 -27.60 -6.75
C ASP A 623 6.20 -26.37 -6.22
N GLY A 624 6.66 -25.15 -6.54
CA GLY A 624 6.08 -23.90 -6.04
C GLY A 624 6.40 -23.61 -4.57
N TYR A 625 7.24 -24.42 -3.92
CA TYR A 625 7.50 -24.32 -2.49
C TYR A 625 8.47 -23.18 -2.14
N ALA A 626 8.15 -22.46 -1.07
CA ALA A 626 9.01 -21.46 -0.44
C ALA A 626 10.36 -22.09 -0.03
N ARG A 627 11.41 -21.26 -0.06
CA ARG A 627 12.79 -21.70 0.10
C ARG A 627 13.35 -21.19 1.42
N TRP A 628 13.44 -22.09 2.38
CA TRP A 628 14.06 -21.85 3.68
C TRP A 628 15.57 -22.03 3.65
N TYR A 629 16.25 -21.19 4.41
CA TYR A 629 17.69 -21.24 4.65
C TYR A 629 18.02 -20.94 6.11
N THR A 630 19.08 -21.56 6.62
CA THR A 630 19.67 -21.23 7.93
C THR A 630 20.72 -20.13 7.75
N VAL A 631 20.76 -19.16 8.66
CA VAL A 631 21.85 -18.18 8.71
C VAL A 631 23.05 -18.83 9.40
N ASN A 632 24.07 -19.13 8.61
CA ASN A 632 25.29 -19.70 9.15
C ASN A 632 26.11 -18.63 9.92
N ARG A 633 27.01 -19.08 10.79
CA ARG A 633 27.82 -18.19 11.64
C ARG A 633 28.72 -17.21 10.86
N LYS A 634 29.12 -17.54 9.63
CA LYS A 634 29.96 -16.69 8.78
C LYS A 634 29.15 -15.64 8.00
N ASP A 635 27.83 -15.70 8.04
CA ASP A 635 26.93 -14.74 7.39
C ASP A 635 26.09 -13.97 8.43
N ALA A 636 26.09 -14.42 9.69
CA ALA A 636 25.53 -13.67 10.82
C ALA A 636 26.21 -12.29 10.97
N GLY A 637 25.41 -11.25 11.16
CA GLY A 637 25.84 -9.85 11.22
C GLY A 637 26.09 -9.20 9.85
N LYS A 638 25.93 -9.93 8.74
CA LYS A 638 25.92 -9.33 7.40
C LYS A 638 24.58 -8.64 7.13
N THR A 639 24.61 -7.56 6.37
CA THR A 639 23.39 -6.91 5.87
C THR A 639 23.01 -7.52 4.53
N MET A 640 21.87 -8.20 4.48
CA MET A 640 21.30 -8.78 3.28
C MET A 640 20.42 -7.76 2.55
N THR A 641 20.55 -7.67 1.22
CA THR A 641 19.58 -6.99 0.35
C THR A 641 19.00 -7.98 -0.67
N VAL A 642 17.73 -7.79 -1.02
CA VAL A 642 17.00 -8.72 -1.88
C VAL A 642 16.29 -7.93 -3.00
N SER A 643 16.56 -8.29 -4.26
CA SER A 643 15.69 -7.90 -5.37
C SER A 643 14.56 -8.91 -5.48
N LEU A 644 13.32 -8.44 -5.27
CA LEU A 644 12.13 -9.29 -5.23
C LEU A 644 11.54 -9.47 -6.64
N PRO A 645 11.06 -10.67 -6.99
CA PRO A 645 10.16 -10.84 -8.11
C PRO A 645 8.81 -10.17 -7.81
N LYS A 646 8.01 -9.90 -8.86
CA LYS A 646 6.66 -9.34 -8.69
C LYS A 646 5.83 -10.23 -7.76
N ASN A 647 5.17 -9.63 -6.77
CA ASN A 647 4.37 -10.31 -5.74
C ASN A 647 5.16 -11.32 -4.86
N GLY A 648 6.49 -11.37 -4.97
CA GLY A 648 7.33 -12.19 -4.10
C GLY A 648 7.66 -11.48 -2.79
N SER A 649 7.94 -12.26 -1.76
CA SER A 649 8.33 -11.76 -0.44
C SER A 649 9.44 -12.61 0.17
N PHE A 650 10.03 -12.07 1.23
CA PHE A 650 10.91 -12.80 2.12
C PHE A 650 10.69 -12.37 3.57
N ALA A 651 11.01 -13.27 4.49
CA ALA A 651 11.02 -13.02 5.93
C ALA A 651 12.35 -13.48 6.55
N VAL A 652 12.76 -12.80 7.61
CA VAL A 652 13.96 -13.10 8.40
C VAL A 652 13.55 -13.30 9.85
N TYR A 653 14.06 -14.37 10.44
CA TYR A 653 13.77 -14.79 11.81
C TYR A 653 15.05 -14.85 12.62
N ASP A 654 14.95 -14.44 13.88
CA ASP A 654 15.90 -14.88 14.90
C ASP A 654 15.43 -16.24 15.49
N GLU A 655 16.01 -16.66 16.62
CA GLU A 655 15.63 -17.94 17.25
C GLU A 655 14.19 -17.96 17.81
N LYS A 656 13.57 -16.79 18.03
CA LYS A 656 12.30 -16.66 18.76
C LYS A 656 11.16 -16.10 17.90
N SER A 657 11.46 -15.21 16.96
CA SER A 657 10.49 -14.35 16.32
C SER A 657 10.87 -13.97 14.88
N CYS A 658 9.87 -13.55 14.10
CA CYS A 658 10.04 -12.89 12.83
C CYS A 658 10.46 -11.45 13.13
N ILE A 659 11.71 -11.13 12.81
CA ILE A 659 12.27 -9.80 13.04
C ILE A 659 12.11 -8.89 11.83
N TYR A 660 11.73 -9.46 10.68
CA TYR A 660 11.49 -8.73 9.46
C TYR A 660 10.62 -9.54 8.50
N PHE A 661 9.58 -8.91 7.96
CA PHE A 661 8.80 -9.43 6.85
C PHE A 661 8.59 -8.33 5.80
N SER A 662 9.11 -8.55 4.59
CA SER A 662 9.10 -7.55 3.51
C SER A 662 7.72 -7.02 3.12
N VAL A 663 6.64 -7.78 3.33
CA VAL A 663 5.25 -7.34 3.09
C VAL A 663 4.82 -6.27 4.09
N VAL A 664 5.33 -6.33 5.33
CA VAL A 664 5.00 -5.39 6.42
C VAL A 664 5.98 -4.23 6.44
N ASN A 665 7.28 -4.52 6.32
CA ASN A 665 8.33 -3.54 6.51
C ASN A 665 8.75 -2.81 5.22
N GLY A 666 8.20 -3.18 4.06
CA GLY A 666 8.70 -2.78 2.74
C GLY A 666 10.05 -3.40 2.41
N ASN A 667 10.43 -3.47 1.14
CA ASN A 667 11.69 -4.09 0.72
C ASN A 667 12.91 -3.23 1.09
N ARG A 668 13.59 -3.55 2.20
CA ARG A 668 14.76 -2.82 2.72
C ARG A 668 15.88 -3.79 3.13
N PRO A 669 17.13 -3.31 3.28
CA PRO A 669 18.23 -4.12 3.79
C PRO A 669 17.95 -4.66 5.21
N VAL A 670 18.36 -5.89 5.50
CA VAL A 670 18.12 -6.57 6.79
C VAL A 670 19.39 -7.22 7.31
N VAL A 671 19.70 -7.04 8.60
CA VAL A 671 20.84 -7.71 9.22
C VAL A 671 20.48 -9.16 9.52
N LEU A 672 21.31 -10.09 9.06
CA LEU A 672 21.13 -11.52 9.31
C LEU A 672 21.47 -11.86 10.78
N PRO A 673 20.52 -12.37 11.58
CA PRO A 673 20.78 -12.68 12.99
C PRO A 673 21.59 -13.99 13.14
N GLU A 674 22.39 -14.08 14.20
CA GLU A 674 23.07 -15.34 14.56
C GLU A 674 22.02 -16.41 14.87
N ASN A 675 22.24 -17.64 14.36
CA ASN A 675 21.28 -18.76 14.42
C ASN A 675 19.90 -18.49 13.79
N GLY A 676 19.82 -17.45 12.96
CA GLY A 676 18.60 -17.06 12.27
C GLY A 676 18.16 -17.97 11.14
N LYS A 677 17.01 -17.65 10.56
CA LYS A 677 16.50 -18.26 9.33
C LYS A 677 16.02 -17.19 8.34
N VAL A 678 16.07 -17.52 7.06
CA VAL A 678 15.53 -16.71 5.97
C VAL A 678 14.63 -17.60 5.12
N VAL A 679 13.46 -17.09 4.73
CA VAL A 679 12.57 -17.74 3.77
C VAL A 679 12.30 -16.82 2.59
N PHE A 680 12.40 -17.35 1.38
CA PHE A 680 12.00 -16.67 0.14
C PHE A 680 10.73 -17.32 -0.41
N ILE A 681 9.72 -16.51 -0.71
CA ILE A 681 8.36 -16.97 -1.00
C ILE A 681 7.92 -16.31 -2.31
N GLY A 682 7.79 -17.10 -3.38
CA GLY A 682 7.31 -16.61 -4.69
C GLY A 682 5.86 -16.99 -4.93
N GLU A 683 5.21 -16.28 -5.85
CA GLU A 683 3.82 -16.53 -6.23
C GLU A 683 3.72 -17.76 -7.15
N LYS A 684 4.79 -18.06 -7.88
CA LYS A 684 4.83 -19.16 -8.85
C LYS A 684 6.22 -19.78 -9.02
N PRO A 685 6.29 -21.02 -9.56
CA PRO A 685 7.54 -21.59 -10.05
C PRO A 685 8.31 -20.66 -10.99
N GLY A 686 9.63 -20.62 -10.83
CA GLY A 686 10.53 -19.79 -11.63
C GLY A 686 10.75 -18.37 -11.09
N ASP A 687 9.97 -17.91 -10.11
CA ASP A 687 10.22 -16.63 -9.44
C ASP A 687 11.62 -16.61 -8.82
N ARG A 688 12.38 -15.54 -9.12
CA ARG A 688 13.80 -15.42 -8.77
C ARG A 688 14.08 -14.21 -7.90
N PHE A 689 14.79 -14.46 -6.81
CA PHE A 689 15.26 -13.49 -5.83
C PHE A 689 16.76 -13.30 -6.02
N TYR A 690 17.23 -12.07 -6.17
CA TYR A 690 18.68 -11.80 -6.21
C TYR A 690 19.12 -11.30 -4.84
N ILE A 691 20.14 -11.96 -4.27
CA ILE A 691 20.55 -11.80 -2.88
C ILE A 691 21.99 -11.31 -2.85
N THR A 692 22.24 -10.23 -2.12
CA THR A 692 23.59 -9.79 -1.77
C THR A 692 23.68 -9.69 -0.25
N ALA A 693 24.81 -10.07 0.36
CA ALA A 693 25.04 -9.78 1.77
C ALA A 693 26.53 -9.61 2.10
N ASP A 694 26.83 -8.60 2.91
CA ASP A 694 28.20 -8.27 3.29
C ASP A 694 28.28 -7.96 4.79
N PHE A 695 29.37 -8.38 5.43
CA PHE A 695 29.65 -8.06 6.83
C PHE A 695 29.81 -6.57 6.93
N ALA A 696 29.00 -5.91 7.78
CA ALA A 696 29.00 -4.47 8.04
C ALA A 696 29.73 -3.74 6.91
N GLY A 697 29.01 -3.62 5.78
CA GLY A 697 29.55 -3.57 4.42
C GLY A 697 30.79 -2.71 4.27
N ASN A 698 31.57 -3.00 3.21
CA ASN A 698 32.65 -2.15 2.71
C ASN A 698 32.37 -0.70 3.14
N ARG A 699 33.19 -0.14 4.03
CA ARG A 699 32.90 1.15 4.68
C ARG A 699 32.51 2.21 3.64
N GLY A 700 33.01 2.10 2.41
CA GLY A 700 32.56 2.86 1.25
C GLY A 700 31.07 2.67 0.89
N GLU A 701 30.58 1.44 0.77
CA GLU A 701 29.17 1.15 0.49
C GLU A 701 28.24 1.54 1.64
N ALA A 702 28.67 1.36 2.89
CA ALA A 702 27.90 1.77 4.06
C ALA A 702 27.73 3.30 4.10
N LEU A 703 28.81 4.04 3.84
CA LEU A 703 28.78 5.49 3.72
C LEU A 703 27.96 5.94 2.50
N TYR A 704 28.04 5.24 1.37
CA TYR A 704 27.20 5.51 0.19
C TYR A 704 25.72 5.35 0.50
N ARG A 705 25.30 4.29 1.19
CA ARG A 705 23.89 4.10 1.57
C ARG A 705 23.38 5.16 2.54
N GLN A 706 24.23 5.61 3.48
CA GLN A 706 23.89 6.73 4.37
C GLN A 706 23.78 8.04 3.57
N ALA A 707 24.70 8.28 2.64
CA ALA A 707 24.68 9.45 1.77
C ALA A 707 23.39 9.50 0.94
N LEU A 708 22.98 8.36 0.37
CA LEU A 708 21.74 8.24 -0.40
C LEU A 708 20.49 8.51 0.46
N SER A 709 20.47 8.06 1.71
CA SER A 709 19.38 8.37 2.65
C SER A 709 19.30 9.87 2.94
N SER A 710 20.42 10.50 3.29
CA SER A 710 20.47 11.95 3.54
C SER A 710 20.10 12.77 2.31
N GLU A 711 20.47 12.30 1.11
CA GLU A 711 20.08 12.94 -0.14
C GLU A 711 18.56 12.89 -0.36
N ASN A 712 17.93 11.73 -0.13
CA ASN A 712 16.47 11.56 -0.22
C ASN A 712 15.71 12.44 0.79
N GLU A 713 16.32 12.70 1.95
CA GLU A 713 15.80 13.60 2.99
C GLU A 713 16.07 15.08 2.70
N ARG A 714 16.73 15.41 1.58
CA ARG A 714 17.17 16.77 1.18
C ARG A 714 18.19 17.41 2.12
N GLU A 715 18.93 16.60 2.89
CA GLU A 715 20.11 17.01 3.67
C GLU A 715 21.37 16.98 2.77
N LEU A 716 21.41 17.83 1.74
CA LEU A 716 22.41 17.79 0.68
C LEU A 716 23.85 17.99 1.18
N SER A 717 24.09 18.89 2.13
CA SER A 717 25.43 19.10 2.68
C SER A 717 25.95 17.85 3.38
N ARG A 718 25.09 17.19 4.16
CA ARG A 718 25.43 15.94 4.84
C ARG A 718 25.63 14.79 3.86
N ALA A 719 24.77 14.68 2.86
CA ALA A 719 24.91 13.70 1.78
C ALA A 719 26.26 13.86 1.06
N ALA A 720 26.66 15.09 0.73
CA ALA A 720 27.94 15.37 0.08
C ALA A 720 29.15 14.97 0.96
N GLU A 721 29.11 15.21 2.27
CA GLU A 721 30.18 14.76 3.18
C GLU A 721 30.31 13.23 3.22
N LEU A 722 29.17 12.53 3.24
CA LEU A 722 29.12 11.08 3.25
C LEU A 722 29.59 10.47 1.93
N TYR A 723 29.18 11.02 0.78
CA TYR A 723 29.67 10.60 -0.53
C TYR A 723 31.19 10.87 -0.70
N LYS A 724 31.70 12.04 -0.24
CA LYS A 724 33.15 12.35 -0.22
C LYS A 724 33.93 11.34 0.60
N SER A 725 33.33 10.87 1.70
CA SER A 725 33.94 9.86 2.58
C SER A 725 33.87 8.44 1.99
N ALA A 726 32.81 8.13 1.24
CA ALA A 726 32.60 6.85 0.58
C ALA A 726 33.51 6.66 -0.65
N LEU A 727 33.64 7.70 -1.48
CA LEU A 727 34.30 7.67 -2.78
C LEU A 727 35.71 7.05 -2.78
N PRO A 728 36.68 7.50 -1.94
CA PRO A 728 38.02 6.92 -1.96
C PRO A 728 38.02 5.43 -1.58
N LEU A 729 37.15 5.02 -0.66
CA LEU A 729 37.05 3.62 -0.20
C LEU A 729 36.46 2.71 -1.30
N LEU A 730 35.48 3.22 -2.05
CA LEU A 730 34.88 2.51 -3.19
C LEU A 730 35.85 2.42 -4.37
N ARG A 731 36.59 3.50 -4.64
CA ARG A 731 37.59 3.54 -5.71
C ARG A 731 38.74 2.58 -5.45
N ASP A 732 39.29 2.57 -4.25
CA ASP A 732 40.43 1.71 -3.87
C ASP A 732 40.04 0.22 -3.87
N SER A 733 38.75 -0.09 -3.73
CA SER A 733 38.21 -1.45 -3.82
C SER A 733 37.75 -1.85 -5.24
N GLY A 734 37.86 -0.96 -6.23
CA GLY A 734 37.42 -1.21 -7.61
C GLY A 734 35.90 -1.39 -7.74
N ASN A 735 35.14 -0.80 -6.82
CA ASN A 735 33.68 -0.95 -6.74
C ASN A 735 32.98 -0.01 -7.74
N SER A 736 31.97 -0.50 -8.45
CA SER A 736 31.22 0.30 -9.43
C SER A 736 30.51 1.50 -8.80
N LEU A 737 30.13 1.41 -7.52
CA LEU A 737 29.50 2.51 -6.77
C LEU A 737 30.42 3.73 -6.60
N ALA A 738 31.73 3.61 -6.86
CA ALA A 738 32.62 4.76 -6.91
C ALA A 738 32.18 5.77 -7.97
N PHE A 739 31.66 5.28 -9.11
CA PHE A 739 31.11 6.12 -10.16
C PHE A 739 29.85 6.85 -9.68
N ASP A 740 28.90 6.11 -9.09
CA ASP A 740 27.65 6.67 -8.57
C ASP A 740 27.89 7.70 -7.45
N CYS A 741 28.89 7.45 -6.58
CA CYS A 741 29.35 8.43 -5.58
C CYS A 741 29.82 9.73 -6.22
N SER A 742 30.68 9.63 -7.25
CA SER A 742 31.19 10.78 -7.97
C SER A 742 30.08 11.56 -8.68
N GLU A 743 29.12 10.84 -9.27
CA GLU A 743 27.96 11.45 -9.93
C GLU A 743 27.06 12.20 -8.93
N ALA A 744 26.80 11.59 -7.76
CA ALA A 744 25.99 12.20 -6.72
C ALA A 744 26.65 13.48 -6.15
N LEU A 745 27.97 13.46 -5.97
CA LEU A 745 28.72 14.66 -5.56
C LEU A 745 28.62 15.79 -6.58
N GLN A 746 28.70 15.48 -7.87
CA GLN A 746 28.56 16.46 -8.92
C GLN A 746 27.14 17.04 -8.95
N ARG A 747 26.11 16.20 -8.81
CA ARG A 747 24.70 16.65 -8.72
C ARG A 747 24.47 17.59 -7.54
N ILE A 748 24.95 17.25 -6.35
CA ILE A 748 24.78 18.09 -5.16
C ILE A 748 25.49 19.43 -5.35
N ALA A 749 26.73 19.41 -5.86
CA ALA A 749 27.50 20.63 -6.11
C ALA A 749 26.78 21.56 -7.09
N ILE A 750 26.22 21.02 -8.18
CA ILE A 750 25.44 21.79 -9.16
C ILE A 750 24.20 22.40 -8.52
N ILE A 751 23.39 21.62 -7.78
CA ILE A 751 22.19 22.16 -7.11
C ILE A 751 22.55 23.32 -6.16
N GLN A 752 23.59 23.15 -5.36
CA GLN A 752 24.05 24.18 -4.42
C GLN A 752 24.67 25.39 -5.14
N GLY A 753 25.27 25.20 -6.31
CA GLY A 753 25.81 26.26 -7.15
C GLY A 753 24.71 27.08 -7.84
N ILE A 754 23.70 26.41 -8.40
CA ILE A 754 22.55 27.02 -9.07
C ILE A 754 21.64 27.75 -8.07
N TYR A 755 21.53 27.27 -6.83
CA TYR A 755 20.77 27.93 -5.77
C TYR A 755 21.66 28.35 -4.60
N PRO A 756 22.56 29.33 -4.75
CA PRO A 756 23.59 29.61 -3.76
C PRO A 756 23.13 30.61 -2.68
N TYR A 757 22.05 31.34 -2.93
CA TYR A 757 21.68 32.50 -2.13
C TYR A 757 20.64 32.15 -1.07
N THR A 758 20.89 32.51 0.18
CA THR A 758 19.84 32.58 1.20
C THR A 758 18.92 33.77 0.95
N LYS A 759 17.78 33.83 1.66
CA LYS A 759 16.83 34.94 1.55
C LYS A 759 17.47 36.32 1.75
N GLU A 760 18.43 36.47 2.67
CA GLU A 760 19.08 37.77 2.89
C GLU A 760 20.13 38.07 1.81
N ALA A 761 20.86 37.06 1.35
CA ALA A 761 21.84 37.22 0.27
C ALA A 761 21.18 37.62 -1.06
N VAL A 762 20.05 37.02 -1.42
CA VAL A 762 19.34 37.38 -2.66
C VAL A 762 18.77 38.80 -2.61
N LYS A 763 18.31 39.27 -1.43
CA LYS A 763 17.86 40.66 -1.28
C LYS A 763 18.98 41.66 -1.53
N GLU A 764 20.16 41.40 -0.95
CA GLU A 764 21.33 42.23 -1.18
C GLU A 764 21.73 42.24 -2.65
N LEU A 765 21.73 41.07 -3.31
CA LEU A 765 22.02 40.95 -4.73
C LEU A 765 21.05 41.78 -5.59
N ILE A 766 19.75 41.73 -5.31
CA ILE A 766 18.74 42.49 -6.06
C ILE A 766 18.94 44.00 -5.86
N ILE A 767 19.17 44.46 -4.63
CA ILE A 767 19.40 45.89 -4.33
C ILE A 767 20.70 46.40 -4.99
N GLN A 768 21.74 45.57 -5.05
CA GLN A 768 22.98 45.91 -5.75
C GLN A 768 22.78 46.00 -7.26
N THR A 769 21.98 45.09 -7.83
CA THR A 769 21.72 45.03 -9.27
C THR A 769 20.80 46.16 -9.72
N TYR A 770 19.76 46.48 -8.94
CA TYR A 770 18.82 47.55 -9.21
C TYR A 770 18.69 48.52 -8.01
N PRO A 771 19.62 49.48 -7.86
CA PRO A 771 19.63 50.42 -6.74
C PRO A 771 18.38 51.31 -6.63
N GLN A 772 17.58 51.40 -7.70
CA GLN A 772 16.32 52.12 -7.74
C GLN A 772 15.15 51.36 -7.07
N VAL A 773 15.28 50.05 -6.84
CA VAL A 773 14.22 49.20 -6.27
C VAL A 773 14.20 49.35 -4.75
N THR A 774 13.01 49.51 -4.17
CA THR A 774 12.84 49.60 -2.71
C THR A 774 12.85 48.22 -2.06
N GLU A 775 13.33 48.12 -0.82
CA GLU A 775 13.30 46.87 -0.04
C GLU A 775 11.89 46.27 0.10
N ALA A 776 10.85 47.12 0.15
CA ALA A 776 9.46 46.66 0.19
C ALA A 776 9.05 45.92 -1.09
N ALA A 777 9.53 46.36 -2.27
CA ALA A 777 9.28 45.67 -3.53
C ALA A 777 10.01 44.32 -3.58
N VAL A 778 11.27 44.27 -3.14
CA VAL A 778 12.04 43.02 -3.07
C VAL A 778 11.37 42.00 -2.15
N ASN A 779 10.92 42.42 -0.97
CA ASN A 779 10.18 41.55 -0.05
C ASN A 779 8.87 41.05 -0.68
N SER A 780 8.15 41.91 -1.41
CA SER A 780 6.94 41.53 -2.13
C SER A 780 7.22 40.42 -3.15
N TRP A 781 8.28 40.54 -3.95
CA TRP A 781 8.64 39.52 -4.96
C TRP A 781 9.04 38.18 -4.34
N ILE A 782 9.69 38.20 -3.18
CA ILE A 782 10.00 36.97 -2.43
C ILE A 782 8.73 36.33 -1.87
N GLU A 783 7.82 37.12 -1.31
CA GLU A 783 6.56 36.65 -0.72
C GLU A 783 5.58 36.12 -1.78
N SER A 784 5.55 36.74 -2.96
CA SER A 784 4.74 36.30 -4.11
C SER A 784 5.33 35.10 -4.86
N LYS A 785 6.48 34.56 -4.42
CA LYS A 785 7.23 33.50 -5.11
C LYS A 785 7.54 33.86 -6.56
N GLU A 786 7.85 35.13 -6.79
CA GLU A 786 8.29 35.58 -8.10
C GLU A 786 9.73 35.16 -8.39
N LEU A 787 10.54 34.79 -7.39
CA LEU A 787 11.91 34.31 -7.59
C LEU A 787 11.96 32.78 -7.54
N GLU A 788 12.80 32.18 -8.36
CA GLU A 788 13.04 30.74 -8.39
C GLU A 788 13.77 30.27 -7.13
N THR A 789 13.28 29.20 -6.50
CA THR A 789 13.85 28.66 -5.25
C THR A 789 13.98 27.15 -5.23
N TYR A 790 14.87 26.66 -4.39
CA TYR A 790 15.05 25.25 -4.08
C TYR A 790 15.28 25.05 -2.57
N TYR A 791 14.68 24.02 -1.99
CA TYR A 791 14.75 23.75 -0.54
C TYR A 791 15.73 22.62 -0.24
N TYR A 792 16.76 22.91 0.54
CA TYR A 792 17.74 21.93 1.02
C TYR A 792 18.37 22.35 2.35
N ASP A 793 18.88 21.38 3.11
CA ASP A 793 19.52 21.58 4.42
C ASP A 793 18.68 22.39 5.43
N GLY A 794 17.36 22.28 5.34
CA GLY A 794 16.42 22.91 6.26
C GLY A 794 16.00 24.35 5.89
N GLU A 795 16.55 24.95 4.84
CA GLU A 795 16.29 26.33 4.42
C GLU A 795 15.99 26.47 2.92
N GLU A 796 15.40 27.60 2.53
CA GLU A 796 15.09 27.92 1.13
C GLU A 796 16.22 28.77 0.52
N TYR A 797 16.71 28.32 -0.64
CA TYR A 797 17.76 28.98 -1.41
C TYR A 797 17.22 29.46 -2.76
N TYR A 798 17.85 30.51 -3.31
CA TYR A 798 17.36 31.25 -4.47
C TYR A 798 18.32 31.08 -5.65
N PHE A 799 17.74 31.02 -6.85
CA PHE A 799 18.45 30.82 -8.11
C PHE A 799 19.51 31.91 -8.33
N GLU A 800 20.65 31.53 -8.90
CA GLU A 800 21.78 32.43 -9.09
C GLU A 800 21.44 33.66 -9.96
N ASP A 801 20.59 33.46 -10.98
CA ASP A 801 20.11 34.54 -11.87
C ASP A 801 18.80 35.19 -11.39
N ALA A 802 18.37 34.97 -10.14
CA ALA A 802 17.12 35.53 -9.62
C ALA A 802 17.04 37.05 -9.79
N ALA A 803 18.15 37.78 -9.62
CA ALA A 803 18.19 39.22 -9.86
C ALA A 803 18.17 39.56 -11.37
N ALA A 804 18.91 38.81 -12.20
CA ALA A 804 18.92 39.04 -13.64
C ALA A 804 17.54 38.84 -14.27
N ASN A 805 16.76 37.87 -13.77
CA ASN A 805 15.42 37.56 -14.27
C ASN A 805 14.38 38.65 -14.03
N LEU A 806 14.54 39.49 -13.00
CA LEU A 806 13.54 40.50 -12.64
C LEU A 806 13.26 41.51 -13.76
N ILE A 807 14.26 41.81 -14.59
CA ILE A 807 14.11 42.77 -15.69
C ILE A 807 13.09 42.32 -16.75
N TYR A 808 12.90 41.02 -16.91
CA TYR A 808 11.96 40.45 -17.86
C TYR A 808 10.53 40.38 -17.30
N ARG A 809 10.40 40.37 -15.97
CA ARG A 809 9.11 40.32 -15.23
C ARG A 809 8.58 41.72 -14.92
N HIS A 810 9.50 42.67 -14.77
CA HIS A 810 9.23 44.07 -14.41
C HIS A 810 9.86 44.97 -15.47
N LEU A 811 9.14 45.18 -16.58
CA LEU A 811 9.64 45.91 -17.75
C LEU A 811 10.00 47.36 -17.47
N ASP A 812 9.53 47.97 -16.38
CA ASP A 812 10.00 49.28 -15.93
C ASP A 812 11.51 49.28 -15.62
N LEU A 813 12.05 48.14 -15.16
CA LEU A 813 13.50 47.95 -15.02
C LEU A 813 14.20 47.86 -16.39
N MET A 814 13.55 47.22 -17.38
CA MET A 814 14.05 47.13 -18.76
C MET A 814 14.12 48.52 -19.42
N TYR A 815 13.08 49.33 -19.21
CA TYR A 815 12.97 50.68 -19.77
C TYR A 815 13.92 51.69 -19.12
N ALA A 816 14.36 51.44 -17.89
CA ALA A 816 15.29 52.33 -17.19
C ALA A 816 16.71 52.37 -17.81
N ASP A 817 17.11 51.36 -18.59
CA ASP A 817 18.41 51.30 -19.28
C ASP A 817 18.31 51.86 -20.70
N ALA A 818 18.69 53.13 -20.87
CA ALA A 818 18.63 53.84 -22.15
C ALA A 818 19.44 53.17 -23.26
N ALA A 819 20.55 52.48 -22.95
CA ALA A 819 21.37 51.82 -23.95
C ALA A 819 20.69 50.54 -24.48
N ARG A 820 20.06 49.77 -23.59
CA ARG A 820 19.25 48.61 -23.99
C ARG A 820 18.01 49.02 -24.77
N GLN A 821 17.36 50.12 -24.39
CA GLN A 821 16.20 50.64 -25.12
C GLN A 821 16.54 51.00 -26.57
N GLU A 822 17.66 51.69 -26.79
CA GLU A 822 18.13 52.01 -28.14
C GLU A 822 18.45 50.74 -28.95
N ALA A 823 19.11 49.76 -28.34
CA ALA A 823 19.45 48.50 -29.01
C ALA A 823 18.20 47.71 -29.45
N TYR A 824 17.23 47.50 -28.55
CA TYR A 824 16.00 46.78 -28.89
C TYR A 824 15.12 47.55 -29.87
N TYR A 825 15.04 48.88 -29.76
CA TYR A 825 14.29 49.68 -30.74
C TYR A 825 14.88 49.56 -32.15
N ASN A 826 16.21 49.63 -32.27
CA ASN A 826 16.91 49.45 -33.55
C ASN A 826 16.67 48.04 -34.13
N LEU A 827 16.70 47.01 -33.29
CA LEU A 827 16.39 45.64 -33.70
C LEU A 827 14.94 45.53 -34.22
N VAL A 828 13.98 46.15 -33.52
CA VAL A 828 12.58 46.19 -33.95
C VAL A 828 12.44 46.84 -35.34
N LEU A 829 13.18 47.93 -35.60
CA LEU A 829 13.19 48.58 -36.91
C LEU A 829 13.81 47.69 -38.00
N GLU A 830 14.88 46.95 -37.69
CA GLU A 830 15.56 46.07 -38.64
C GLU A 830 14.65 44.92 -39.09
N ILE A 831 14.01 44.23 -38.15
CA ILE A 831 13.10 43.12 -38.49
C ILE A 831 11.81 43.64 -39.14
N ASN A 832 11.27 44.80 -38.74
CA ASN A 832 10.12 45.38 -39.43
C ASN A 832 10.43 45.71 -40.89
N LYS A 833 11.64 46.20 -41.17
CA LYS A 833 12.09 46.40 -42.54
C LYS A 833 12.11 45.08 -43.32
N LEU A 834 12.56 43.98 -42.69
CA LEU A 834 12.46 42.65 -43.30
C LEU A 834 10.99 42.25 -43.50
N ALA A 835 10.10 42.48 -42.53
CA ALA A 835 8.68 42.15 -42.65
C ALA A 835 7.98 42.89 -43.81
N GLU A 836 8.38 44.13 -44.08
CA GLU A 836 7.88 44.94 -45.21
C GLU A 836 8.46 44.55 -46.58
N GLU A 837 9.60 43.85 -46.61
CA GLU A 837 10.20 43.36 -47.86
C GLU A 837 9.37 42.20 -48.44
N GLU A 838 8.84 42.40 -49.66
CA GLU A 838 8.18 41.34 -50.41
C GLU A 838 9.16 40.18 -50.69
N PRO A 839 8.74 38.91 -50.48
CA PRO A 839 9.59 37.75 -50.78
C PRO A 839 9.95 37.72 -52.27
N GLU A 840 11.15 37.26 -52.60
CA GLU A 840 11.65 37.19 -53.99
C GLU A 840 10.68 36.44 -54.92
N ASN A 841 10.00 35.43 -54.36
CA ASN A 841 8.82 34.79 -54.91
C ASN A 841 8.05 34.02 -53.81
N THR A 842 6.79 33.67 -54.06
CA THR A 842 5.91 32.99 -53.09
C THR A 842 6.00 31.46 -53.10
N TRP A 843 6.80 30.86 -54.00
CA TRP A 843 6.93 29.40 -54.13
C TRP A 843 8.26 28.87 -53.57
N GLN A 844 9.25 29.74 -53.34
CA GLN A 844 10.55 29.42 -52.77
C GLN A 844 10.63 29.93 -51.33
N GLN A 845 10.63 29.00 -50.38
CA GLN A 845 10.60 29.31 -48.94
C GLN A 845 11.95 29.78 -48.39
N TYR A 846 13.07 29.41 -49.04
CA TYR A 846 14.44 29.73 -48.60
C TYR A 846 15.11 30.72 -49.57
N GLN A 847 15.47 31.90 -49.07
CA GLN A 847 15.93 33.03 -49.87
C GLN A 847 17.18 33.68 -49.27
N LYS A 848 17.86 34.53 -50.06
CA LYS A 848 19.00 35.37 -49.63
C LYS A 848 20.04 34.66 -48.73
N PRO A 849 20.74 33.62 -49.21
CA PRO A 849 21.70 32.89 -48.38
C PRO A 849 22.86 33.76 -47.92
N VAL A 850 23.24 33.59 -46.65
CA VAL A 850 24.41 34.19 -46.04
C VAL A 850 25.38 33.07 -45.68
N THR A 851 26.66 33.23 -46.05
CA THR A 851 27.71 32.29 -45.68
C THR A 851 28.32 32.69 -44.36
N TYR A 852 28.49 31.75 -43.44
CA TYR A 852 29.12 31.97 -42.16
C TYR A 852 30.36 31.10 -42.01
N ARG A 853 31.33 31.58 -41.23
CA ARG A 853 32.52 30.84 -40.79
C ARG A 853 32.62 30.87 -39.29
N GLY A 854 32.66 29.70 -38.67
CA GLY A 854 32.78 29.56 -37.23
C GLY A 854 34.10 28.97 -36.80
N THR A 855 34.54 29.32 -35.59
CA THR A 855 35.70 28.70 -34.93
C THR A 855 35.37 28.40 -33.47
N HIS A 856 35.41 27.12 -33.07
CA HIS A 856 35.54 26.75 -31.66
C HIS A 856 37.01 26.69 -31.27
N THR A 857 37.37 27.23 -30.11
CA THR A 857 38.69 27.09 -29.51
C THR A 857 38.54 26.69 -28.03
N ILE A 858 39.19 25.60 -27.62
CA ILE A 858 39.31 25.16 -26.23
C ILE A 858 40.79 25.19 -25.86
N SER A 859 41.17 25.92 -24.81
CA SER A 859 42.57 26.08 -24.41
C SER A 859 42.74 25.95 -22.90
N ILE A 860 42.94 24.72 -22.42
CA ILE A 860 42.99 24.42 -20.97
C ILE A 860 44.45 24.22 -20.51
N PRO A 861 44.93 24.94 -19.48
CA PRO A 861 46.25 24.72 -18.90
C PRO A 861 46.43 23.29 -18.37
N ARG A 862 47.58 22.65 -18.62
CA ARG A 862 47.83 21.24 -18.22
C ARG A 862 47.63 21.00 -16.72
N GLN A 863 47.92 22.00 -15.90
CA GLN A 863 47.78 21.97 -14.45
C GLN A 863 46.33 21.91 -13.94
N GLU A 864 45.35 22.28 -14.78
CA GLU A 864 43.92 22.23 -14.46
C GLU A 864 43.29 20.89 -14.88
N LEU A 865 44.02 20.06 -15.64
CA LEU A 865 43.58 18.74 -16.08
C LEU A 865 44.14 17.63 -15.16
N PRO A 866 43.42 16.53 -14.94
CA PRO A 866 43.88 15.44 -14.09
C PRO A 866 45.10 14.70 -14.66
N GLU A 867 45.78 13.93 -13.81
CA GLU A 867 47.05 13.27 -14.17
C GLU A 867 46.87 11.98 -15.00
N SER A 868 45.72 11.31 -14.88
CA SER A 868 45.44 10.01 -15.53
C SER A 868 44.04 9.99 -16.13
N GLY A 869 43.59 8.88 -16.72
CA GLY A 869 42.22 8.70 -17.22
C GLY A 869 41.99 9.29 -18.63
N THR A 870 40.79 9.11 -19.15
CA THR A 870 40.43 9.54 -20.52
C THR A 870 39.32 10.57 -20.50
N TYR A 871 39.56 11.69 -21.18
CA TYR A 871 38.53 12.67 -21.51
C TYR A 871 37.85 12.30 -22.81
N ARG A 872 36.53 12.32 -22.81
CA ARG A 872 35.66 12.15 -23.98
C ARG A 872 34.95 13.48 -24.19
N ILE A 873 35.12 14.08 -25.35
CA ILE A 873 34.63 15.44 -25.63
C ILE A 873 33.75 15.39 -26.87
N TRP A 874 32.56 15.96 -26.78
CA TRP A 874 31.65 16.19 -27.91
C TRP A 874 31.57 17.69 -28.15
N ILE A 875 32.14 18.15 -29.26
CA ILE A 875 32.06 19.55 -29.68
C ILE A 875 30.90 19.68 -30.66
N PRO A 876 29.89 20.52 -30.40
CA PRO A 876 28.82 20.74 -31.34
C PRO A 876 29.35 21.33 -32.66
N VAL A 877 28.78 20.90 -33.78
CA VAL A 877 29.11 21.42 -35.11
C VAL A 877 27.84 21.60 -35.93
N PRO A 878 27.83 22.46 -36.97
CA PRO A 878 26.62 22.66 -37.77
C PRO A 878 26.18 21.40 -38.50
N ILE A 879 24.88 21.27 -38.75
CA ILE A 879 24.28 20.18 -39.53
C ILE A 879 23.63 20.65 -40.83
N VAL A 880 23.56 19.76 -41.81
CA VAL A 880 22.82 19.99 -43.05
C VAL A 880 21.32 19.76 -42.81
N GLY A 881 20.49 20.74 -43.18
CA GLY A 881 19.04 20.62 -43.09
C GLY A 881 18.31 21.91 -43.45
N GLY A 882 17.10 21.78 -44.03
CA GLY A 882 16.19 22.90 -44.36
C GLY A 882 16.90 24.16 -44.88
N PRO A 883 16.93 25.26 -44.10
CA PRO A 883 17.55 26.53 -44.48
C PRO A 883 19.09 26.55 -44.41
N GLN A 884 19.74 25.50 -43.91
CA GLN A 884 21.19 25.42 -43.75
C GLN A 884 21.81 24.39 -44.69
N THR A 885 22.71 24.85 -45.56
CA THR A 885 23.38 24.04 -46.58
C THR A 885 24.88 24.33 -46.62
N GLN A 886 25.60 23.62 -47.50
CA GLN A 886 27.05 23.81 -47.71
C GLN A 886 27.88 23.72 -46.42
N VAL A 887 27.45 22.87 -45.49
CA VAL A 887 28.15 22.66 -44.22
C VAL A 887 29.46 21.92 -44.45
N THR A 888 30.56 22.49 -43.97
CA THR A 888 31.90 21.90 -44.00
C THR A 888 32.60 22.05 -42.66
N ILE A 889 33.36 21.03 -42.26
CA ILE A 889 34.36 21.14 -41.20
C ILE A 889 35.72 21.34 -41.86
N ASP A 890 36.21 22.57 -41.82
CA ASP A 890 37.36 23.04 -42.61
C ASP A 890 38.70 22.70 -41.95
N TYR A 891 38.72 22.63 -40.61
CA TYR A 891 39.95 22.43 -39.85
C TYR A 891 39.65 21.83 -38.47
N VAL A 892 40.46 20.86 -38.04
CA VAL A 892 40.45 20.33 -36.66
C VAL A 892 41.90 20.12 -36.21
N THR A 893 42.25 20.56 -35.00
CA THR A 893 43.51 20.20 -34.34
C THR A 893 43.26 19.92 -32.85
N PRO A 894 43.95 18.93 -32.25
CA PRO A 894 44.81 17.93 -32.88
C PRO A 894 43.99 16.77 -33.47
N LEU A 895 44.30 16.39 -34.72
CA LEU A 895 43.59 15.29 -35.41
C LEU A 895 43.76 13.93 -34.73
N LYS A 896 44.85 13.70 -33.97
CA LYS A 896 45.14 12.39 -33.34
C LYS A 896 44.09 11.94 -32.31
N TRP A 897 43.31 12.87 -31.76
CA TRP A 897 42.30 12.58 -30.75
C TRP A 897 40.89 12.40 -31.31
N VAL A 898 40.66 12.80 -32.56
CA VAL A 898 39.36 12.65 -33.23
C VAL A 898 39.11 11.17 -33.51
N LYS A 899 38.01 10.60 -32.98
CA LYS A 899 37.72 9.17 -33.11
C LYS A 899 36.78 8.81 -34.25
N GLN A 900 35.99 9.76 -34.70
CA GLN A 900 35.07 9.58 -35.82
C GLN A 900 34.93 10.87 -36.65
N PRO A 901 34.53 10.78 -37.93
CA PRO A 901 34.18 11.95 -38.71
C PRO A 901 33.07 12.78 -38.04
N PRO A 902 33.08 14.12 -38.16
CA PRO A 902 32.00 14.97 -37.64
C PRO A 902 30.63 14.61 -38.24
N SER A 903 29.59 14.53 -37.40
CA SER A 903 28.24 14.07 -37.77
C SER A 903 27.35 15.14 -38.43
N ILE A 904 27.83 15.79 -39.49
CA ILE A 904 27.12 16.93 -40.11
C ILE A 904 25.78 16.57 -40.81
N ASN A 905 25.43 15.29 -40.95
CA ASN A 905 24.18 14.85 -41.61
C ASN A 905 23.19 14.18 -40.64
N ASP A 906 23.59 13.98 -39.39
CA ASP A 906 22.75 13.35 -38.37
C ASP A 906 21.79 14.39 -37.75
N ASP A 907 20.93 13.96 -36.82
CA ASP A 907 19.97 14.85 -36.14
C ASP A 907 20.66 15.81 -35.16
N ILE A 908 21.89 15.48 -34.73
CA ILE A 908 22.79 16.34 -33.97
C ILE A 908 24.22 16.30 -34.54
N GLY A 909 24.82 17.47 -34.72
CA GLY A 909 26.16 17.64 -35.25
C GLY A 909 27.20 17.64 -34.13
N LEU A 910 28.07 16.64 -34.11
CA LEU A 910 29.09 16.44 -33.09
C LEU A 910 30.43 16.08 -33.71
N LEU A 911 31.49 16.69 -33.19
CA LEU A 911 32.86 16.21 -33.31
C LEU A 911 33.27 15.53 -32.01
N TYR A 912 33.61 14.24 -32.10
CA TYR A 912 33.95 13.43 -30.93
C TYR A 912 35.47 13.18 -30.82
N LEU A 913 36.04 13.52 -29.67
CA LEU A 913 37.44 13.31 -29.32
C LEU A 913 37.58 12.43 -28.08
N GLU A 914 38.59 11.55 -28.05
CA GLU A 914 39.05 10.94 -26.80
C GLU A 914 40.53 11.24 -26.58
N ILE A 915 40.83 11.75 -25.38
CA ILE A 915 42.15 12.22 -24.99
C ILE A 915 42.59 11.45 -23.73
N PRO A 916 43.50 10.48 -23.86
CA PRO A 916 44.17 9.87 -22.72
C PRO A 916 45.08 10.91 -22.04
N MET A 917 44.84 11.23 -20.78
CA MET A 917 45.58 12.27 -20.05
C MET A 917 47.05 11.88 -19.83
N GLU A 918 47.36 10.58 -19.80
CA GLU A 918 48.72 10.06 -19.72
C GLU A 918 49.56 10.39 -20.96
N GLU A 919 48.90 10.63 -22.10
CA GLU A 919 49.55 11.00 -23.37
C GLU A 919 49.61 12.53 -23.58
N LEU A 920 49.09 13.32 -22.64
CA LEU A 920 49.07 14.79 -22.68
C LEU A 920 50.15 15.38 -21.75
N SER A 921 51.24 15.90 -22.34
CA SER A 921 52.36 16.49 -21.60
C SER A 921 52.37 18.02 -21.54
N GLU A 922 51.48 18.68 -22.28
CA GLU A 922 51.38 20.14 -22.44
C GLU A 922 49.91 20.60 -22.31
N ASP A 923 49.66 21.90 -22.42
CA ASP A 923 48.30 22.47 -22.37
C ASP A 923 47.41 21.85 -23.46
N LEU A 924 46.14 21.62 -23.12
CA LEU A 924 45.17 21.09 -24.08
C LEU A 924 44.66 22.22 -24.97
N PHE A 925 45.08 22.21 -26.24
CA PHE A 925 44.59 23.14 -27.25
C PHE A 925 43.80 22.40 -28.33
N ILE A 926 42.49 22.65 -28.42
CA ILE A 926 41.60 22.13 -29.47
C ILE A 926 41.07 23.31 -30.28
N GLN A 927 41.13 23.21 -31.61
CA GLN A 927 40.48 24.20 -32.48
C GLN A 927 39.74 23.50 -33.62
N VAL A 928 38.49 23.92 -33.83
CA VAL A 928 37.59 23.42 -34.88
C VAL A 928 37.12 24.62 -35.69
N LYS A 929 37.31 24.60 -37.01
CA LYS A 929 36.76 25.61 -37.93
C LYS A 929 35.76 24.97 -38.87
N PHE A 930 34.68 25.67 -39.14
CA PHE A 930 33.61 25.19 -40.00
C PHE A 930 33.01 26.35 -40.81
N SER A 931 32.32 26.01 -41.89
CA SER A 931 31.56 26.97 -42.68
C SER A 931 30.21 26.40 -43.09
N PHE A 932 29.22 27.28 -43.30
CA PHE A 932 27.89 26.90 -43.78
C PHE A 932 27.22 28.09 -44.47
N ALA A 933 26.18 27.83 -45.27
CA ALA A 933 25.29 28.85 -45.81
C ALA A 933 23.89 28.70 -45.18
N HIS A 934 23.36 29.77 -44.60
CA HIS A 934 22.02 29.81 -44.01
C HIS A 934 21.12 30.77 -44.79
N TYR A 935 19.90 30.32 -45.08
CA TYR A 935 18.91 31.05 -45.85
C TYR A 935 17.88 31.70 -44.93
N GLU A 936 17.41 32.88 -45.31
CA GLU A 936 16.20 33.47 -44.74
C GLU A 936 14.99 32.58 -45.10
N GLN A 937 14.11 32.35 -44.13
CA GLN A 937 12.90 31.53 -44.29
C GLN A 937 11.67 32.43 -44.41
N ARG A 938 10.91 32.29 -45.51
CA ARG A 938 9.68 33.04 -45.78
C ARG A 938 8.55 32.12 -46.23
N PHE A 939 7.60 31.81 -45.33
CA PHE A 939 6.46 30.96 -45.66
C PHE A 939 5.21 31.77 -45.97
N THR A 940 4.65 31.56 -47.17
CA THR A 940 3.30 32.03 -47.51
C THR A 940 2.34 30.84 -47.49
N VAL A 941 1.71 30.59 -46.34
CA VAL A 941 0.77 29.47 -46.16
C VAL A 941 -0.62 29.88 -46.63
N ASP A 942 -1.23 29.08 -47.51
CA ASP A 942 -2.67 29.16 -47.80
C ASP A 942 -3.40 28.17 -46.88
N PRO A 943 -4.15 28.65 -45.87
CA PRO A 943 -4.81 27.78 -44.91
C PRO A 943 -5.82 26.81 -45.54
N GLN A 944 -6.28 27.07 -46.78
CA GLN A 944 -7.20 26.18 -47.50
C GLN A 944 -6.50 25.03 -48.22
N ASN A 945 -5.16 25.08 -48.36
CA ASN A 945 -4.36 24.13 -49.12
C ASN A 945 -3.40 23.31 -48.23
N ILE A 946 -3.66 23.27 -46.92
CA ILE A 946 -2.96 22.37 -46.01
C ILE A 946 -3.50 20.95 -46.25
N GLY A 947 -2.61 20.03 -46.62
CA GLY A 947 -3.00 18.63 -46.85
C GLY A 947 -3.34 17.89 -45.55
N ASP A 948 -3.89 16.69 -45.68
CA ASP A 948 -4.16 15.83 -44.52
C ASP A 948 -2.87 15.23 -43.94
N TYR A 949 -2.83 15.06 -42.61
CA TYR A 949 -1.75 14.33 -41.97
C TYR A 949 -1.85 12.83 -42.21
N ASP A 950 -0.77 12.22 -42.72
CA ASP A 950 -0.59 10.77 -42.64
C ASP A 950 -0.24 10.38 -41.20
N LYS A 951 -1.26 10.04 -40.42
CA LYS A 951 -1.13 9.67 -39.01
C LYS A 951 -0.35 8.38 -38.77
N ASP A 952 -0.11 7.60 -39.81
CA ASP A 952 0.68 6.37 -39.71
C ASP A 952 2.17 6.57 -39.99
N SER A 953 2.53 7.70 -40.59
CA SER A 953 3.92 8.04 -40.90
C SER A 953 4.80 8.15 -39.65
N TYR A 954 6.09 7.86 -39.83
CA TYR A 954 7.09 8.07 -38.78
C TYR A 954 7.09 9.52 -38.30
N LEU A 955 7.06 10.49 -39.22
CA LEU A 955 7.06 11.92 -38.88
C LEU A 955 5.89 12.27 -37.95
N TYR A 956 4.67 11.85 -38.27
CA TYR A 956 3.52 12.15 -37.43
C TYR A 956 3.68 11.53 -36.05
N LYS A 957 3.94 10.21 -35.98
CA LYS A 957 4.06 9.48 -34.70
C LYS A 957 5.19 10.01 -33.83
N GLU A 958 6.33 10.31 -34.44
CA GLU A 958 7.52 10.79 -33.74
C GLU A 958 7.31 12.19 -33.18
N TYR A 959 6.84 13.11 -34.02
CA TYR A 959 6.74 14.51 -33.65
C TYR A 959 5.37 14.90 -33.06
N THR A 960 4.50 13.94 -32.72
CA THR A 960 3.32 14.14 -31.85
C THR A 960 3.42 13.42 -30.51
N LYS A 961 4.50 12.66 -30.24
CA LYS A 961 4.65 11.94 -28.98
C LYS A 961 5.13 12.87 -27.84
N SER A 962 4.75 12.51 -26.63
CA SER A 962 5.38 13.02 -25.40
C SER A 962 6.73 12.34 -25.21
N TYR A 963 7.81 13.11 -25.04
CA TYR A 963 9.14 12.57 -24.77
C TYR A 963 10.08 13.65 -24.22
N GLY A 964 10.97 13.25 -23.30
CA GLY A 964 12.05 14.10 -22.82
C GLY A 964 11.53 15.41 -22.22
N ASN A 965 12.13 16.53 -22.62
CA ASN A 965 11.75 17.85 -22.11
C ASN A 965 10.54 18.47 -22.82
N THR A 966 10.03 17.78 -23.85
CA THR A 966 8.73 18.08 -24.47
C THR A 966 7.69 17.10 -23.94
N GLU A 967 7.50 17.10 -22.62
CA GLU A 967 6.50 16.27 -21.96
C GLU A 967 5.10 16.87 -22.15
N ILE A 968 4.13 16.00 -22.42
CA ILE A 968 2.70 16.31 -22.53
C ILE A 968 1.98 15.66 -21.35
N THR A 969 1.69 16.47 -20.33
CA THR A 969 0.86 16.05 -19.19
C THR A 969 -0.63 16.27 -19.48
N PRO A 970 -1.55 15.69 -18.70
CA PRO A 970 -2.98 15.99 -18.80
C PRO A 970 -3.30 17.49 -18.68
N GLU A 971 -2.55 18.23 -17.87
CA GLU A 971 -2.72 19.67 -17.64
C GLU A 971 -2.29 20.48 -18.87
N ILE A 972 -1.12 20.16 -19.45
CA ILE A 972 -0.64 20.76 -20.70
C ILE A 972 -1.62 20.46 -21.84
N GLN A 973 -2.10 19.22 -21.94
CA GLN A 973 -3.08 18.84 -22.95
C GLN A 973 -4.40 19.62 -22.79
N SER A 974 -4.89 19.77 -21.55
CA SER A 974 -6.08 20.56 -21.24
C SER A 974 -5.89 22.03 -21.62
N LYS A 975 -4.74 22.62 -21.28
CA LYS A 975 -4.39 23.99 -21.64
C LYS A 975 -4.29 24.19 -23.15
N ALA A 976 -3.71 23.24 -23.89
CA ALA A 976 -3.66 23.28 -25.34
C ALA A 976 -5.06 23.32 -25.95
N LEU A 977 -5.99 22.49 -25.45
CA LEU A 977 -7.38 22.47 -25.89
C LEU A 977 -8.13 23.77 -25.53
N GLU A 978 -7.82 24.38 -24.37
CA GLU A 978 -8.36 25.69 -23.97
C GLU A 978 -7.94 26.80 -24.94
N ILE A 979 -6.65 26.86 -25.26
CA ILE A 979 -6.07 27.88 -26.16
C ILE A 979 -6.61 27.72 -27.59
N VAL A 980 -6.60 26.49 -28.11
CA VAL A 980 -7.02 26.20 -29.49
C VAL A 980 -8.55 26.29 -29.63
N GLY A 981 -9.30 25.85 -28.63
CA GLY A 981 -10.76 25.83 -28.65
C GLY A 981 -11.31 24.93 -29.77
N ALA A 982 -12.25 25.44 -30.56
CA ALA A 982 -12.87 24.71 -31.67
C ALA A 982 -12.11 24.85 -33.01
N GLU A 983 -10.92 25.45 -33.02
CA GLU A 983 -10.13 25.59 -34.24
C GLU A 983 -9.61 24.22 -34.71
N THR A 984 -9.80 23.92 -35.99
CA THR A 984 -9.41 22.63 -36.59
C THR A 984 -8.35 22.77 -37.67
N ASN A 985 -8.10 24.00 -38.14
CA ASN A 985 -7.01 24.28 -39.05
C ASN A 985 -5.68 24.32 -38.27
N PRO A 986 -4.71 23.45 -38.58
CA PRO A 986 -3.47 23.34 -37.81
C PRO A 986 -2.62 24.62 -37.85
N PHE A 987 -2.68 25.42 -38.91
CA PHE A 987 -1.97 26.72 -38.97
C PHE A 987 -2.55 27.73 -37.98
N PHE A 988 -3.88 27.86 -37.93
CA PHE A 988 -4.53 28.79 -36.99
C PHE A 988 -4.47 28.28 -35.54
N ALA A 989 -4.52 26.97 -35.32
CA ALA A 989 -4.31 26.38 -34.00
C ALA A 989 -2.89 26.66 -33.48
N ALA A 990 -1.86 26.44 -34.31
CA ALA A 990 -0.48 26.80 -33.97
C ALA A 990 -0.32 28.31 -33.73
N ARG A 991 -1.01 29.16 -34.51
CA ARG A 991 -0.98 30.61 -34.30
C ARG A 991 -1.54 31.02 -32.94
N ARG A 992 -2.65 30.42 -32.51
CA ARG A 992 -3.22 30.69 -31.18
C ARG A 992 -2.29 30.28 -30.05
N ILE A 993 -1.60 29.14 -30.20
CA ILE A 993 -0.59 28.67 -29.25
C ILE A 993 0.59 29.63 -29.19
N TYR A 994 1.09 30.07 -30.36
CA TYR A 994 2.14 31.07 -30.46
C TYR A 994 1.77 32.39 -29.77
N ASP A 995 0.61 32.95 -30.12
CA ASP A 995 0.13 34.21 -29.53
C ASP A 995 -0.07 34.07 -28.01
N TYR A 996 -0.54 32.91 -27.54
CA TYR A 996 -0.64 32.65 -26.11
C TYR A 996 0.72 32.72 -25.42
N ILE A 997 1.74 32.01 -25.93
CA ILE A 997 3.06 32.00 -25.32
C ILE A 997 3.67 33.39 -25.31
N VAL A 998 3.70 34.07 -26.47
CA VAL A 998 4.29 35.41 -26.59
C VAL A 998 3.69 36.40 -25.59
N ASN A 999 2.39 36.31 -25.31
CA ASN A 999 1.68 37.26 -24.45
C ASN A 999 1.55 36.85 -22.98
N ASN A 1000 1.79 35.58 -22.62
CA ASN A 1000 1.47 35.06 -21.27
C ASN A 1000 2.61 34.34 -20.57
N ILE A 1001 3.74 34.10 -21.25
CA ILE A 1001 4.89 33.41 -20.68
C ILE A 1001 6.05 34.38 -20.61
N ASP A 1002 6.53 34.76 -19.43
CA ASP A 1002 7.63 35.71 -19.36
C ASP A 1002 8.96 35.03 -19.73
N TYR A 1003 9.83 35.76 -20.44
CA TYR A 1003 11.19 35.31 -20.63
C TYR A 1003 11.90 35.21 -19.28
N SER A 1004 12.65 34.14 -19.07
CA SER A 1004 13.38 33.91 -17.83
C SER A 1004 14.54 32.99 -18.08
N PHE A 1005 15.73 33.32 -17.57
CA PHE A 1005 16.77 32.31 -17.38
C PHE A 1005 16.25 31.19 -16.50
N MET A 1006 16.74 29.99 -16.81
CA MET A 1006 16.20 28.73 -16.34
C MET A 1006 17.30 27.97 -15.61
N PRO A 1007 17.02 27.38 -14.43
CA PRO A 1007 17.94 26.46 -13.77
C PRO A 1007 18.00 25.11 -14.51
N HIS A 1008 18.29 25.11 -15.82
CA HIS A 1008 18.33 23.92 -16.69
C HIS A 1008 19.09 22.76 -16.02
N MET A 1009 20.21 23.11 -15.40
CA MET A 1009 21.12 22.18 -14.73
C MET A 1009 20.55 21.50 -13.49
N ALA A 1010 19.51 22.06 -12.87
CA ALA A 1010 18.84 21.48 -11.72
C ALA A 1010 17.54 20.74 -12.06
N LEU A 1011 16.92 20.98 -13.22
CA LEU A 1011 15.59 20.45 -13.57
C LEU A 1011 15.62 19.01 -14.10
N TRP A 1012 16.45 18.73 -15.11
CA TRP A 1012 16.51 17.41 -15.75
C TRP A 1012 17.96 16.99 -16.03
N PRO A 1013 18.37 15.73 -15.80
CA PRO A 1013 17.60 14.59 -15.25
C PRO A 1013 17.52 14.60 -13.70
N ARG A 1014 17.80 15.75 -13.05
CA ARG A 1014 18.19 15.81 -11.63
C ARG A 1014 17.02 15.96 -10.65
N THR A 1015 15.90 16.60 -11.02
CA THR A 1015 14.66 16.64 -10.23
C THR A 1015 13.49 15.94 -10.92
N ALA A 1016 13.74 15.34 -12.09
CA ALA A 1016 12.74 14.69 -12.95
C ALA A 1016 11.62 15.61 -13.46
N GLN A 1017 11.85 16.94 -13.52
CA GLN A 1017 10.90 17.89 -14.09
C GLN A 1017 11.31 18.25 -15.53
N ALA A 1018 10.45 17.99 -16.50
CA ALA A 1018 10.63 18.42 -17.88
C ALA A 1018 10.44 19.95 -18.03
N GLU A 1019 11.20 20.58 -18.92
CA GLU A 1019 11.10 22.04 -19.12
C GLU A 1019 9.72 22.51 -19.62
N SER A 1020 9.03 21.73 -20.46
CA SER A 1020 7.65 22.05 -20.86
C SER A 1020 6.69 22.13 -19.66
N VAL A 1021 6.90 21.29 -18.64
CA VAL A 1021 6.12 21.27 -17.40
C VAL A 1021 6.49 22.45 -16.52
N TYR A 1022 7.78 22.77 -16.41
CA TYR A 1022 8.22 23.95 -15.69
C TYR A 1022 7.56 25.23 -16.22
N VAL A 1023 7.56 25.42 -17.56
CA VAL A 1023 6.94 26.60 -18.18
C VAL A 1023 5.44 26.63 -17.92
N HIS A 1024 4.77 25.47 -17.98
CA HIS A 1024 3.34 25.38 -17.70
C HIS A 1024 3.00 25.84 -16.28
N GLU A 1025 3.79 25.41 -15.28
CA GLU A 1025 3.55 25.70 -13.87
C GLU A 1025 3.92 27.13 -13.48
N ASN A 1026 5.02 27.65 -14.02
CA ASN A 1026 5.60 28.94 -13.60
C ASN A 1026 5.26 30.09 -14.55
N LEU A 1027 4.70 29.78 -15.73
CA LEU A 1027 4.44 30.74 -16.82
C LEU A 1027 5.70 31.53 -17.21
N ARG A 1028 6.86 30.86 -17.16
CA ARG A 1028 8.18 31.46 -17.38
C ARG A 1028 9.11 30.48 -18.05
N GLY A 1029 9.96 30.96 -18.95
CA GLY A 1029 11.00 30.14 -19.58
C GLY A 1029 11.88 30.92 -20.54
N ASP A 1030 13.06 30.38 -20.81
CA ASP A 1030 14.02 30.94 -21.77
C ASP A 1030 13.66 30.50 -23.21
N CYS A 1031 14.56 30.74 -24.17
CA CYS A 1031 14.34 30.35 -25.56
C CYS A 1031 14.13 28.83 -25.76
N GLY A 1032 14.85 27.99 -25.00
CA GLY A 1032 14.72 26.53 -25.03
C GLY A 1032 13.39 26.07 -24.46
N ALA A 1033 13.11 26.48 -23.22
CA ALA A 1033 11.94 26.04 -22.49
C ALA A 1033 10.63 26.49 -23.17
N GLN A 1034 10.58 27.73 -23.68
CA GLN A 1034 9.41 28.21 -24.43
C GLN A 1034 9.18 27.41 -25.72
N SER A 1035 10.25 27.07 -26.46
CA SER A 1035 10.17 26.27 -27.68
C SER A 1035 9.63 24.86 -27.39
N MET A 1036 10.10 24.23 -26.32
CA MET A 1036 9.59 22.93 -25.86
C MET A 1036 8.13 22.99 -25.42
N TYR A 1037 7.72 24.06 -24.73
CA TYR A 1037 6.32 24.23 -24.33
C TYR A 1037 5.40 24.49 -25.53
N PHE A 1038 5.82 25.32 -26.49
CA PHE A 1038 5.10 25.50 -27.77
C PHE A 1038 4.93 24.15 -28.48
N THR A 1039 6.00 23.38 -28.57
CA THR A 1039 6.01 22.04 -29.15
C THR A 1039 5.04 21.12 -28.41
N ALA A 1040 5.09 21.05 -27.08
CA ALA A 1040 4.20 20.21 -26.27
C ALA A 1040 2.71 20.56 -26.47
N LEU A 1041 2.37 21.86 -26.53
CA LEU A 1041 1.01 22.32 -26.81
C LEU A 1041 0.55 21.94 -28.22
N CYS A 1042 1.42 22.08 -29.24
CA CYS A 1042 1.11 21.66 -30.61
C CYS A 1042 0.89 20.15 -30.71
N ARG A 1043 1.79 19.35 -30.11
CA ARG A 1043 1.69 17.89 -30.08
C ARG A 1043 0.43 17.42 -29.38
N SER A 1044 0.01 18.11 -28.31
CA SER A 1044 -1.22 17.82 -27.55
C SER A 1044 -2.50 17.86 -28.40
N VAL A 1045 -2.53 18.71 -29.43
CA VAL A 1045 -3.67 18.85 -30.36
C VAL A 1045 -3.43 18.13 -31.69
N GLY A 1046 -2.40 17.30 -31.77
CA GLY A 1046 -2.11 16.45 -32.92
C GLY A 1046 -1.41 17.15 -34.09
N ILE A 1047 -0.72 18.27 -33.83
CA ILE A 1047 0.15 18.97 -34.78
C ILE A 1047 1.59 18.50 -34.55
N PRO A 1048 2.26 17.88 -35.54
CA PRO A 1048 3.65 17.50 -35.38
C PRO A 1048 4.54 18.74 -35.22
N ALA A 1049 5.35 18.78 -34.18
CA ALA A 1049 6.22 19.91 -33.85
C ALA A 1049 7.55 19.44 -33.25
N ARG A 1050 8.58 20.27 -33.31
CA ARG A 1050 9.92 20.02 -32.74
C ARG A 1050 10.59 21.32 -32.27
N SER A 1051 11.59 21.18 -31.41
CA SER A 1051 12.37 22.29 -30.85
C SER A 1051 13.81 22.23 -31.36
N THR A 1052 14.13 23.09 -32.32
CA THR A 1052 15.43 23.12 -33.01
C THR A 1052 16.44 23.97 -32.23
N GLY A 1053 17.65 23.44 -32.07
CA GLY A 1053 18.72 24.05 -31.27
C GLY A 1053 19.93 24.47 -32.11
N GLY A 1054 20.57 25.55 -31.68
CA GLY A 1054 21.65 26.15 -32.44
C GLY A 1054 22.22 27.42 -31.82
N TYR A 1055 22.70 28.30 -32.70
CA TYR A 1055 23.20 29.61 -32.33
C TYR A 1055 22.52 30.70 -33.15
N GLN A 1056 22.56 31.92 -32.65
CA GLN A 1056 22.02 33.11 -33.33
C GLN A 1056 22.98 34.30 -33.30
N LEU A 1057 22.71 35.28 -34.18
CA LEU A 1057 23.40 36.58 -34.23
C LEU A 1057 22.42 37.77 -34.29
N ILE A 1058 21.15 37.59 -33.86
CA ILE A 1058 20.07 38.60 -34.02
C ILE A 1058 20.43 39.94 -33.37
N SER A 1059 21.02 39.93 -32.18
CA SER A 1059 21.38 41.13 -31.41
C SER A 1059 22.72 41.76 -31.83
N GLY A 1060 23.39 41.21 -32.85
CA GLY A 1060 24.75 41.56 -33.24
C GLY A 1060 25.85 40.80 -32.48
N ASP A 1061 25.50 40.13 -31.39
CA ASP A 1061 26.38 39.26 -30.62
C ASP A 1061 26.03 37.79 -30.85
N PHE A 1062 27.05 36.93 -30.78
CA PHE A 1062 26.90 35.48 -30.85
C PHE A 1062 26.27 34.94 -29.57
N GLY A 1063 25.22 34.13 -29.68
CA GLY A 1063 24.60 33.50 -28.53
C GLY A 1063 23.91 32.18 -28.86
N ASP A 1064 23.76 31.35 -27.83
CA ASP A 1064 22.97 30.13 -27.85
C ASP A 1064 21.49 30.46 -28.05
N HIS A 1065 20.79 29.66 -28.85
CA HIS A 1065 19.37 29.90 -29.13
C HIS A 1065 18.61 28.64 -29.54
N PHE A 1066 17.34 28.58 -29.13
CA PHE A 1066 16.36 27.60 -29.56
C PHE A 1066 15.15 28.26 -30.19
N TRP A 1067 14.55 27.57 -31.15
CA TRP A 1067 13.27 27.94 -31.74
C TRP A 1067 12.44 26.69 -32.00
N ALA A 1068 11.15 26.85 -32.27
CA ALA A 1068 10.27 25.75 -32.60
C ALA A 1068 9.97 25.68 -34.10
N GLU A 1069 9.61 24.50 -34.57
CA GLU A 1069 9.07 24.30 -35.91
C GLU A 1069 7.84 23.40 -35.82
N PHE A 1070 6.79 23.71 -36.58
CA PHE A 1070 5.63 22.85 -36.71
C PHE A 1070 5.44 22.41 -38.17
N TYR A 1071 4.97 21.18 -38.37
CA TYR A 1071 4.86 20.60 -39.69
C TYR A 1071 3.47 20.77 -40.28
N LEU A 1072 3.41 21.31 -41.50
CA LEU A 1072 2.19 21.40 -42.30
C LEU A 1072 2.33 20.59 -43.60
N PRO A 1073 1.41 19.64 -43.89
CA PRO A 1073 1.42 18.92 -45.15
C PRO A 1073 1.30 19.88 -46.34
N ASN A 1074 2.06 19.61 -47.42
CA ASN A 1074 2.30 20.48 -48.58
C ASN A 1074 3.27 21.65 -48.36
N TYR A 1075 3.58 22.04 -47.12
CA TYR A 1075 4.44 23.19 -46.81
C TYR A 1075 5.76 22.80 -46.16
N GLY A 1076 5.80 21.74 -45.35
CA GLY A 1076 7.00 21.31 -44.62
C GLY A 1076 7.07 21.83 -43.19
N TRP A 1077 8.29 21.94 -42.66
CA TRP A 1077 8.56 22.50 -41.33
C TRP A 1077 8.53 24.03 -41.39
N VAL A 1078 7.58 24.63 -40.66
CA VAL A 1078 7.35 26.07 -40.60
C VAL A 1078 7.97 26.62 -39.30
N PRO A 1079 8.88 27.60 -39.37
CA PRO A 1079 9.58 28.10 -38.19
C PRO A 1079 8.70 29.03 -37.35
N VAL A 1080 8.88 28.94 -36.04
CA VAL A 1080 8.26 29.82 -35.03
C VAL A 1080 9.29 30.15 -33.95
N ASP A 1081 9.41 31.43 -33.61
CA ASP A 1081 10.34 31.89 -32.58
C ASP A 1081 9.63 32.80 -31.58
N THR A 1082 9.09 32.21 -30.50
CA THR A 1082 8.33 32.95 -29.47
C THR A 1082 9.23 33.88 -28.68
N SER A 1083 10.43 33.42 -28.33
CA SER A 1083 11.38 34.18 -27.53
C SER A 1083 11.97 35.36 -28.30
N ALA A 1084 12.32 35.19 -29.59
CA ALA A 1084 12.71 36.32 -30.42
C ALA A 1084 11.56 37.32 -30.56
N ALA A 1085 10.31 36.87 -30.76
CA ALA A 1085 9.16 37.76 -30.88
C ALA A 1085 8.91 38.62 -29.63
N GLN A 1086 9.14 38.07 -28.44
CA GLN A 1086 8.97 38.80 -27.18
C GLN A 1086 9.91 40.00 -27.02
N THR A 1087 11.04 40.02 -27.74
CA THR A 1087 11.94 41.18 -27.73
C THR A 1087 11.27 42.48 -28.20
N ALA A 1088 10.15 42.40 -28.94
CA ALA A 1088 9.33 43.56 -29.28
C ALA A 1088 8.79 44.32 -28.06
N PHE A 1089 8.58 43.63 -26.93
CA PHE A 1089 8.10 44.25 -25.70
C PHE A 1089 9.20 44.98 -24.94
N TYR A 1090 10.48 44.71 -25.23
CA TYR A 1090 11.60 45.30 -24.47
C TYR A 1090 11.98 46.71 -24.91
N SER A 1091 11.34 47.23 -25.96
CA SER A 1091 11.46 48.63 -26.39
C SER A 1091 10.20 49.41 -26.04
N GLU A 1092 10.30 50.42 -25.17
CA GLU A 1092 9.20 51.34 -24.85
C GLU A 1092 8.83 52.21 -26.07
N ASP A 1093 9.84 52.62 -26.85
CA ASP A 1093 9.72 53.53 -27.99
C ASP A 1093 9.03 52.91 -29.22
N ALA A 1094 8.95 51.58 -29.32
CA ALA A 1094 8.24 50.90 -30.40
C ALA A 1094 6.73 51.18 -30.34
N SER A 1095 6.12 51.54 -31.46
CA SER A 1095 4.65 51.68 -31.56
C SER A 1095 3.97 50.30 -31.49
N SER A 1096 2.70 50.25 -31.12
CA SER A 1096 1.93 48.99 -31.11
C SER A 1096 1.91 48.30 -32.49
N GLU A 1097 1.92 49.07 -33.59
CA GLU A 1097 1.98 48.54 -34.95
C GLU A 1097 3.36 47.94 -35.27
N GLN A 1098 4.43 48.63 -34.88
CA GLN A 1098 5.80 48.13 -35.03
C GLN A 1098 6.03 46.86 -34.21
N ARG A 1099 5.50 46.78 -32.99
CA ARG A 1099 5.57 45.56 -32.16
C ARG A 1099 4.80 44.41 -32.79
N GLN A 1100 3.58 44.66 -33.26
CA GLN A 1100 2.76 43.61 -33.86
C GLN A 1100 3.36 43.06 -35.16
N SER A 1101 3.86 43.94 -36.04
CA SER A 1101 4.55 43.53 -37.27
C SER A 1101 5.79 42.68 -36.98
N TYR A 1102 6.56 43.06 -35.95
CA TYR A 1102 7.71 42.29 -35.49
C TYR A 1102 7.32 40.91 -34.94
N ILE A 1103 6.28 40.83 -34.10
CA ILE A 1103 5.76 39.57 -33.58
C ILE A 1103 5.27 38.70 -34.73
N ASP A 1104 4.47 39.25 -35.65
CA ASP A 1104 3.91 38.51 -36.79
C ASP A 1104 4.97 37.94 -37.72
N TYR A 1105 6.11 38.62 -37.86
CA TYR A 1105 7.24 38.12 -38.63
C TYR A 1105 7.68 36.72 -38.16
N TYR A 1106 7.88 36.52 -36.86
CA TYR A 1106 8.41 35.27 -36.30
C TYR A 1106 7.39 34.12 -36.23
N PHE A 1107 6.18 34.28 -36.76
CA PHE A 1107 5.25 33.19 -37.00
C PHE A 1107 5.25 32.81 -38.48
N GLY A 1108 6.09 31.84 -38.85
CA GLY A 1108 6.26 31.37 -40.22
C GLY A 1108 7.40 32.01 -41.00
N ASN A 1109 8.15 32.94 -40.40
CA ASN A 1109 9.40 33.44 -40.98
C ASN A 1109 10.55 33.36 -39.96
N GLN A 1110 11.77 33.31 -40.48
CA GLN A 1110 12.99 33.38 -39.69
C GLN A 1110 14.09 34.06 -40.51
N ASP A 1111 14.86 34.94 -39.85
CA ASP A 1111 16.01 35.61 -40.47
C ASP A 1111 17.17 34.63 -40.77
N SER A 1112 18.16 35.08 -41.55
CA SER A 1112 19.29 34.22 -41.95
C SER A 1112 20.37 34.07 -40.89
N MET A 1113 20.23 34.69 -39.70
CA MET A 1113 21.27 34.82 -38.69
C MET A 1113 21.21 33.68 -37.67
N ARG A 1114 21.19 32.44 -38.17
CA ARG A 1114 21.08 31.21 -37.38
C ARG A 1114 22.16 30.20 -37.78
N CYS A 1115 22.55 29.37 -36.83
CA CYS A 1115 23.40 28.20 -37.04
C CYS A 1115 22.70 26.99 -36.43
N VAL A 1116 22.22 26.06 -37.26
CA VAL A 1116 21.53 24.85 -36.80
C VAL A 1116 22.56 23.78 -36.44
N ILE A 1117 22.50 23.26 -35.20
CA ILE A 1117 23.38 22.15 -34.75
C ILE A 1117 22.59 20.90 -34.37
N GLN A 1118 21.31 21.03 -34.02
CA GLN A 1118 20.42 19.90 -33.69
C GLN A 1118 18.99 20.15 -34.18
N ARG A 1119 18.30 19.08 -34.61
CA ARG A 1119 16.96 19.18 -35.21
C ARG A 1119 15.82 19.21 -34.20
N ASP A 1120 15.94 18.46 -33.11
CA ASP A 1120 15.01 18.45 -31.97
C ASP A 1120 15.81 18.52 -30.65
N THR A 1121 15.12 18.58 -29.52
CA THR A 1121 15.73 18.47 -28.18
C THR A 1121 15.95 17.02 -27.80
N ASP A 1122 16.74 16.78 -26.74
CA ASP A 1122 16.97 15.44 -26.18
C ASP A 1122 17.68 14.45 -27.14
N GLU A 1123 18.40 14.96 -28.16
CA GLU A 1123 19.15 14.15 -29.10
C GLU A 1123 20.32 13.43 -28.43
N THR A 1124 20.51 12.15 -28.77
CA THR A 1124 21.52 11.32 -28.10
C THR A 1124 22.92 11.64 -28.61
N LEU A 1125 23.87 11.89 -27.69
CA LEU A 1125 25.29 11.98 -28.03
C LEU A 1125 25.77 10.71 -28.75
N ILE A 1126 26.59 10.87 -29.80
CA ILE A 1126 27.15 9.75 -30.55
C ILE A 1126 28.69 9.86 -30.53
N PRO A 1127 29.41 8.92 -29.89
CA PRO A 1127 28.91 7.83 -29.05
C PRO A 1127 28.19 8.35 -27.80
N LYS A 1128 27.31 7.52 -27.22
CA LYS A 1128 26.57 7.87 -26.00
C LYS A 1128 27.54 8.05 -24.83
N ALA A 1129 27.36 9.11 -24.03
CA ALA A 1129 28.05 9.28 -22.76
C ALA A 1129 27.68 8.13 -21.79
N ASN A 1130 28.62 7.72 -20.94
CA ASN A 1130 28.43 6.67 -19.93
C ASN A 1130 27.92 7.23 -18.60
N GLY A 1131 28.06 8.55 -18.36
CA GLY A 1131 27.63 9.28 -17.18
C GLY A 1131 26.86 10.55 -17.48
N MET A 1132 26.70 11.39 -16.46
CA MET A 1132 26.09 12.71 -16.59
C MET A 1132 26.97 13.67 -17.37
N VAL A 1133 26.34 14.43 -18.25
CA VAL A 1133 26.89 15.58 -18.98
C VAL A 1133 26.05 16.82 -18.66
N LEU A 1134 26.67 18.00 -18.72
CA LEU A 1134 26.07 19.31 -18.49
C LEU A 1134 25.12 19.61 -19.67
N ALA A 1135 23.91 20.05 -19.36
CA ALA A 1135 22.80 20.29 -20.31
C ALA A 1135 22.72 19.28 -21.49
N PRO A 1136 22.42 18.00 -21.24
CA PRO A 1136 22.36 16.96 -22.29
C PRO A 1136 21.25 17.19 -23.33
N LEU A 1137 20.40 18.19 -23.07
CA LEU A 1137 19.20 18.58 -23.82
C LEU A 1137 19.52 19.55 -24.96
N ALA A 1138 20.59 20.31 -24.77
CA ALA A 1138 21.00 21.47 -25.53
C ALA A 1138 22.53 21.45 -25.60
N ILE A 1139 23.09 20.64 -26.50
CA ILE A 1139 24.54 20.57 -26.68
C ILE A 1139 24.98 21.78 -27.51
N GLN A 1140 24.88 22.97 -26.93
CA GLN A 1140 25.32 24.25 -27.54
C GLN A 1140 26.74 24.62 -27.12
N PHE A 1141 27.28 23.97 -26.10
CA PHE A 1141 28.68 24.06 -25.71
C PHE A 1141 29.33 22.66 -25.73
N PRO A 1142 30.68 22.58 -25.71
CA PRO A 1142 31.36 21.29 -25.68
C PRO A 1142 30.99 20.49 -24.44
N ALA A 1143 30.45 19.29 -24.64
CA ALA A 1143 30.18 18.36 -23.56
C ALA A 1143 31.42 17.51 -23.28
N ALA A 1144 31.68 17.20 -22.00
CA ALA A 1144 32.85 16.43 -21.59
C ALA A 1144 32.53 15.37 -20.53
N GLU A 1145 32.96 14.13 -20.77
CA GLU A 1145 32.96 13.06 -19.79
C GLU A 1145 34.40 12.66 -19.46
N TYR A 1146 34.66 12.33 -18.20
CA TYR A 1146 35.93 11.75 -17.77
C TYR A 1146 35.72 10.38 -17.14
N SER A 1147 36.66 9.46 -17.39
CA SER A 1147 36.52 8.05 -16.99
C SER A 1147 36.38 7.80 -15.48
N ILE A 1148 36.78 8.74 -14.61
CA ILE A 1148 36.63 8.64 -13.13
C ILE A 1148 36.42 10.05 -12.56
N PRO A 1149 35.19 10.57 -12.41
CA PRO A 1149 34.99 11.98 -12.11
C PRO A 1149 35.55 12.36 -10.71
N THR A 1150 36.37 13.41 -10.64
CA THR A 1150 36.97 13.94 -9.39
C THR A 1150 36.56 15.38 -9.06
N GLY A 1151 35.60 15.96 -9.78
CA GLY A 1151 35.12 17.35 -9.63
C GLY A 1151 34.14 17.73 -10.74
N ASP A 1152 33.81 19.03 -10.85
CA ASP A 1152 33.03 19.53 -11.99
C ASP A 1152 33.95 19.67 -13.21
N ILE A 1153 33.94 18.63 -14.03
CA ILE A 1153 34.89 18.44 -15.11
C ILE A 1153 34.48 19.21 -16.37
N GLU A 1154 33.19 19.46 -16.52
CA GLU A 1154 32.62 20.11 -17.69
C GLU A 1154 32.74 21.63 -17.59
N ASP A 1155 32.61 22.18 -16.38
CA ASP A 1155 32.90 23.59 -16.07
C ASP A 1155 34.29 24.01 -16.57
N ILE A 1156 35.31 23.17 -16.43
CA ILE A 1156 36.67 23.47 -16.92
C ILE A 1156 36.64 23.65 -18.45
N PHE A 1157 35.88 22.83 -19.16
CA PHE A 1157 35.80 22.90 -20.62
C PHE A 1157 35.00 24.11 -21.08
N VAL A 1158 33.88 24.41 -20.43
CA VAL A 1158 33.06 25.59 -20.72
C VAL A 1158 33.84 26.88 -20.43
N ASN A 1159 34.54 26.97 -19.29
CA ASN A 1159 35.31 28.16 -18.89
C ASN A 1159 36.51 28.48 -19.80
N HIS A 1160 37.05 27.48 -20.50
CA HIS A 1160 38.17 27.62 -21.44
C HIS A 1160 37.77 27.50 -22.90
N TRP A 1161 36.46 27.43 -23.17
CA TRP A 1161 35.89 27.37 -24.52
C TRP A 1161 35.51 28.77 -25.00
N THR A 1162 35.77 29.02 -26.27
CA THR A 1162 35.31 30.20 -26.99
C THR A 1162 34.80 29.79 -28.36
N MET A 1163 33.78 30.51 -28.83
CA MET A 1163 33.27 30.37 -30.18
C MET A 1163 33.19 31.73 -30.85
N THR A 1164 33.63 31.80 -32.10
CA THR A 1164 33.39 32.95 -32.97
C THR A 1164 32.58 32.52 -34.18
N LEU A 1165 31.70 33.39 -34.66
CA LEU A 1165 30.93 33.20 -35.88
C LEU A 1165 30.96 34.49 -36.69
N GLU A 1166 31.51 34.43 -37.90
CA GLU A 1166 31.68 35.58 -38.78
C GLU A 1166 30.89 35.40 -40.08
N LYS A 1167 30.26 36.49 -40.55
CA LYS A 1167 29.48 36.59 -41.78
C LYS A 1167 30.34 36.85 -43.02
#